data_AF-A0A5E3WTH6-F1
#
_entry.id   AF-A0A5E3WTH6-F1
#
_cell.length_a   1.000
_cell.length_b   1.000
_cell.length_c   1.000
_cell.angle_alpha   90.00
_cell.angle_beta   90.00
_cell.angle_gamma   90.00
#
_symmetry.space_group_name_H-M   'P 1'
#
loop_
_entity.id
_entity.type
_entity.pdbx_description
1 polymer ?
#
loop_
_entity_poly.entity_id
_entity_poly.type
_entity_poly.pdbx_seq_one_letter_code
_entity_poly.pdbx_strand_id
1 'polypeptide(L)'
;MRATIPALQQLSSSAQRARSYAFIGLGRMGKEQAFNLFSKTHSADPSARFVVCDAVPAAAESFCANFASHFPAARQLVTVALTPADALSQSATVVTMLPASPEVKKVYTQAEGMLPALREMGERDRRETLFVDSTTLDVSVGRAVAAEAEEAGAAMVDAPVSGGVTGAKAATLAFMVGGPVPSFERAQPLLTRMGSRIVHCGPSGAGLAAKICNNLVLGVQQIVVGEAMLLGERLGLEPRVLAEVINNSTGRCWASEVNNPVAGALLEKSPPCDRDYEGGFATLLMLKDLGLASEAGLETGTKLPLGEKAQDIYRAAVQAKPELGRKDFSSVYQHLKLVALFSTVAASSFPSSTTASMSDKPSVLILGGVSHCSRALANLLCPPAEEAKVAHLRIADKYSVHPPTTYIGPEFRQTIESPAIEYKQANLTVPATVSSLFDPPEGVDPYSIVFDLTGDLNYERGEEFHIKNTANVAHICATEAARRKVAAYVRIQPPYYECSEKGTHDESDDPKPLNAVGTWWHEALRIVGDVQDLNLVVVRIGFLYGPYQAQAYMTSVLTVASVYGYLKKPMKSLWSPGKHPMHTVHVDDIAGALWACAQWMVPLGREKAESEAGVAIPFHNDPAKLADVAGAPAPEKKVVVPLFNLVDDNETTLVKAGSTMCELFGTKFDFYNFVTSAMFRFRLEDVVEEINEVHVSAWAEMLMKNSPPITSSPVTAYMDVWSLQKHTVAFSNEKLKRIVGYQLKRPHMTQDVLREIVDKWKAEGSWPNVA
;
A
#
# COMPACT_ATOMS: atom_id res chain seq x y z
N MET A 1 47.40 -63.83 3.66
CA MET A 1 46.95 -63.14 4.89
C MET A 1 45.46 -63.40 5.07
N ARG A 2 45.04 -64.11 6.13
CA ARG A 2 43.61 -64.27 6.45
C ARG A 2 43.17 -62.99 7.17
N ALA A 3 42.20 -62.27 6.60
CA ALA A 3 41.61 -61.11 7.28
C ALA A 3 41.02 -61.56 8.63
N THR A 4 41.28 -60.80 9.70
CA THR A 4 40.79 -61.08 11.05
C THR A 4 39.27 -60.85 11.12
N ILE A 5 38.59 -61.58 12.01
CA ILE A 5 37.12 -61.49 12.19
C ILE A 5 36.63 -60.03 12.40
N PRO A 6 37.33 -59.17 13.15
CA PRO A 6 36.96 -57.74 13.27
C PRO A 6 37.05 -56.98 11.94
N ALA A 7 38.05 -57.26 11.09
CA ALA A 7 38.20 -56.61 9.78
C ALA A 7 37.10 -57.06 8.80
N LEU A 8 36.69 -58.34 8.85
CA LEU A 8 35.55 -58.85 8.09
C LEU A 8 34.21 -58.27 8.58
N GLN A 9 34.04 -58.11 9.89
CA GLN A 9 32.86 -57.46 10.48
C GLN A 9 32.79 -55.97 10.10
N GLN A 10 33.90 -55.23 10.18
CA GLN A 10 33.99 -53.84 9.73
C GLN A 10 33.66 -53.70 8.24
N LEU A 11 34.24 -54.56 7.38
CA LEU A 11 33.93 -54.57 5.94
C LEU A 11 32.48 -54.91 5.65
N SER A 12 31.88 -55.86 6.38
CA SER A 12 30.46 -56.23 6.24
C SER A 12 29.51 -55.10 6.71
N SER A 13 29.85 -54.43 7.81
CA SER A 13 29.06 -53.31 8.36
C SER A 13 29.12 -52.07 7.46
N SER A 14 30.30 -51.76 6.91
CA SER A 14 30.50 -50.65 5.96
C SER A 14 29.81 -50.93 4.62
N ALA A 15 29.91 -52.15 4.08
CA ALA A 15 29.18 -52.55 2.87
C ALA A 15 27.66 -52.49 3.04
N GLN A 16 27.17 -52.73 4.26
CA GLN A 16 25.76 -52.64 4.60
C GLN A 16 25.27 -51.20 4.76
N ARG A 17 26.09 -50.32 5.34
CA ARG A 17 25.81 -48.87 5.46
C ARG A 17 25.67 -48.20 4.10
N ALA A 18 26.50 -48.57 3.12
CA ALA A 18 26.47 -48.01 1.77
C ALA A 18 25.10 -48.13 1.06
N ARG A 19 24.24 -49.07 1.48
CA ARG A 19 22.88 -49.30 0.95
C ARG A 19 21.77 -48.88 1.92
N SER A 20 22.10 -48.00 2.85
CA SER A 20 21.20 -47.58 3.94
C SER A 20 20.81 -46.11 3.79
N TYR A 21 19.51 -45.85 3.96
CA TYR A 21 18.88 -44.54 3.73
C TYR A 21 18.17 -44.07 4.99
N ALA A 22 18.53 -42.90 5.50
CA ALA A 22 17.80 -42.25 6.58
C ALA A 22 16.86 -41.17 6.04
N PHE A 23 15.71 -41.03 6.70
CA PHE A 23 14.82 -39.88 6.52
C PHE A 23 14.54 -39.23 7.88
N ILE A 24 14.92 -37.96 8.02
CA ILE A 24 14.77 -37.20 9.25
C ILE A 24 13.73 -36.09 9.04
N GLY A 25 12.66 -36.13 9.84
CA GLY A 25 11.50 -35.26 9.69
C GLY A 25 10.38 -35.91 8.89
N LEU A 26 9.35 -36.39 9.58
CA LEU A 26 8.20 -37.14 9.07
C LEU A 26 6.90 -36.34 9.22
N GLY A 27 7.01 -35.02 9.06
CA GLY A 27 5.86 -34.13 8.96
C GLY A 27 5.01 -34.40 7.71
N ARG A 28 4.10 -33.46 7.39
CA ARG A 28 3.15 -33.61 6.27
C ARG A 28 3.80 -33.94 4.93
N MET A 29 4.95 -33.32 4.63
CA MET A 29 5.72 -33.56 3.42
C MET A 29 6.69 -34.73 3.56
N GLY A 30 7.37 -34.83 4.70
CA GLY A 30 8.47 -35.77 4.92
C GLY A 30 8.02 -37.22 4.87
N LYS A 31 6.89 -37.56 5.50
CA LYS A 31 6.39 -38.94 5.51
C LYS A 31 6.04 -39.47 4.10
N GLU A 32 5.45 -38.63 3.24
CA GLU A 32 5.06 -39.05 1.89
C GLU A 32 6.30 -39.21 1.00
N GLN A 33 7.28 -38.32 1.15
CA GLN A 33 8.58 -38.42 0.48
C GLN A 33 9.35 -39.66 0.93
N ALA A 34 9.46 -39.88 2.24
CA ALA A 34 10.11 -41.06 2.82
C ALA A 34 9.46 -42.35 2.31
N PHE A 35 8.13 -42.43 2.29
CA PHE A 35 7.42 -43.60 1.80
C PHE A 35 7.74 -43.87 0.33
N ASN A 36 7.72 -42.84 -0.53
CA ASN A 36 8.05 -42.97 -1.95
C ASN A 36 9.52 -43.34 -2.19
N LEU A 37 10.44 -42.73 -1.46
CA LEU A 37 11.86 -43.06 -1.53
C LEU A 37 12.07 -44.52 -1.13
N PHE A 38 11.56 -44.94 0.02
CA PHE A 38 11.80 -46.26 0.58
C PHE A 38 11.13 -47.35 -0.23
N SER A 39 9.86 -47.18 -0.62
CA SER A 39 9.13 -48.18 -1.42
C SER A 39 9.81 -48.44 -2.76
N LYS A 40 10.11 -47.38 -3.53
CA LYS A 40 10.77 -47.50 -4.83
C LYS A 40 12.22 -47.99 -4.71
N THR A 41 12.88 -47.69 -3.59
CA THR A 41 14.23 -48.21 -3.30
C THR A 41 14.20 -49.67 -2.93
N HIS A 42 13.27 -50.10 -2.09
CA HIS A 42 13.10 -51.50 -1.76
C HIS A 42 12.72 -52.34 -3.00
N SER A 43 11.88 -51.80 -3.90
CA SER A 43 11.55 -52.48 -5.16
C SER A 43 12.75 -52.62 -6.11
N ALA A 44 13.67 -51.65 -6.11
CA ALA A 44 14.86 -51.68 -6.96
C ALA A 44 16.03 -52.47 -6.32
N ASP A 45 16.16 -52.41 -5.00
CA ASP A 45 17.17 -53.10 -4.19
C ASP A 45 16.51 -53.65 -2.91
N PRO A 46 16.11 -54.93 -2.90
CA PRO A 46 15.52 -55.57 -1.73
C PRO A 46 16.47 -55.67 -0.52
N SER A 47 17.77 -55.46 -0.72
CA SER A 47 18.78 -55.46 0.34
C SER A 47 18.97 -54.10 1.02
N ALA A 48 18.32 -53.04 0.51
CA ALA A 48 18.38 -51.71 1.07
C ALA A 48 17.77 -51.68 2.49
N ARG A 49 18.36 -50.84 3.35
CA ARG A 49 17.88 -50.60 4.71
C ARG A 49 17.47 -49.15 4.88
N PHE A 50 16.56 -48.92 5.80
CA PHE A 50 15.87 -47.66 5.98
C PHE A 50 15.83 -47.29 7.45
N VAL A 51 16.13 -46.03 7.74
CA VAL A 51 16.11 -45.49 9.09
C VAL A 51 15.22 -44.26 9.09
N VAL A 52 14.39 -44.11 10.10
CA VAL A 52 13.61 -42.88 10.30
C VAL A 52 13.90 -42.26 11.65
N CYS A 53 13.91 -40.92 11.68
CA CYS A 53 14.07 -40.14 12.88
C CYS A 53 13.11 -38.96 12.83
N ASP A 54 12.42 -38.70 13.94
CA ASP A 54 11.57 -37.52 14.09
C ASP A 54 11.63 -37.04 15.54
N ALA A 55 11.48 -35.72 15.75
CA ALA A 55 11.40 -35.15 17.08
C ALA A 55 10.14 -35.61 17.85
N VAL A 56 9.14 -36.13 17.14
CA VAL A 56 7.94 -36.77 17.66
C VAL A 56 8.06 -38.29 17.45
N PRO A 57 8.46 -39.07 18.47
CA PRO A 57 8.70 -40.51 18.33
C PRO A 57 7.52 -41.30 17.73
N ALA A 58 6.30 -40.93 18.12
CA ALA A 58 5.08 -41.54 17.60
C ALA A 58 4.92 -41.40 16.07
N ALA A 59 5.47 -40.35 15.46
CA ALA A 59 5.45 -40.18 14.00
C ALA A 59 6.36 -41.19 13.30
N ALA A 60 7.55 -41.44 13.86
CA ALA A 60 8.49 -42.46 13.37
C ALA A 60 7.93 -43.88 13.53
N GLU A 61 7.37 -44.20 14.70
CA GLU A 61 6.72 -45.48 14.95
C GLU A 61 5.53 -45.72 14.01
N SER A 62 4.68 -44.70 13.82
CA SER A 62 3.52 -44.77 12.92
C SER A 62 3.95 -44.96 11.47
N PHE A 63 5.02 -44.28 11.04
CA PHE A 63 5.59 -44.46 9.71
C PHE A 63 6.07 -45.90 9.51
N CYS A 64 6.85 -46.45 10.45
CA CYS A 64 7.34 -47.82 10.39
C CYS A 64 6.19 -48.84 10.31
N ALA A 65 5.16 -48.66 11.13
CA ALA A 65 3.97 -49.53 11.10
C ALA A 65 3.25 -49.47 9.74
N ASN A 66 3.06 -48.26 9.19
CA ASN A 66 2.44 -48.07 7.88
C ASN A 66 3.27 -48.63 6.73
N PHE A 67 4.60 -48.44 6.76
CA PHE A 67 5.47 -49.01 5.75
C PHE A 67 5.46 -50.53 5.79
N ALA A 68 5.57 -51.12 6.99
CA ALA A 68 5.53 -52.56 7.17
C ALA A 68 4.18 -53.20 6.78
N SER A 69 3.06 -52.47 6.87
CA SER A 69 1.78 -52.99 6.40
C SER A 69 1.70 -53.09 4.89
N HIS A 70 2.37 -52.19 4.16
CA HIS A 70 2.43 -52.21 2.69
C HIS A 70 3.54 -53.13 2.16
N PHE A 71 4.64 -53.26 2.92
CA PHE A 71 5.79 -54.11 2.58
C PHE A 71 6.15 -55.05 3.74
N PRO A 72 5.37 -56.12 4.00
CA PRO A 72 5.62 -57.01 5.13
C PRO A 72 7.01 -57.66 5.14
N ALA A 73 7.54 -57.98 3.94
CA ALA A 73 8.88 -58.53 3.77
C ALA A 73 10.00 -57.54 4.15
N ALA A 74 9.71 -56.24 4.16
CA ALA A 74 10.63 -55.18 4.54
C ALA A 74 10.51 -54.75 6.01
N ARG A 75 9.67 -55.41 6.83
CA ARG A 75 9.43 -55.01 8.23
C ARG A 75 10.71 -54.92 9.07
N GLN A 76 11.67 -55.82 8.82
CA GLN A 76 12.96 -55.82 9.52
C GLN A 76 14.01 -54.88 8.89
N LEU A 77 13.67 -54.23 7.77
CA LEU A 77 14.56 -53.33 7.02
C LEU A 77 14.32 -51.85 7.34
N VAL A 78 13.22 -51.50 8.03
CA VAL A 78 12.91 -50.15 8.51
C VAL A 78 13.10 -50.09 10.03
N THR A 79 13.94 -49.18 10.53
CA THR A 79 14.18 -48.97 11.96
C THR A 79 13.98 -47.52 12.37
N VAL A 80 13.75 -47.29 13.67
CA VAL A 80 13.66 -45.96 14.27
C VAL A 80 14.99 -45.62 14.94
N ALA A 81 15.54 -44.46 14.62
CA ALA A 81 16.65 -43.85 15.34
C ALA A 81 16.12 -42.82 16.36
N LEU A 82 16.78 -42.71 17.52
CA LEU A 82 16.39 -41.79 18.59
C LEU A 82 16.98 -40.39 18.39
N THR A 83 18.14 -40.31 17.75
CA THR A 83 18.83 -39.05 17.47
C THR A 83 19.25 -38.96 15.99
N PRO A 84 19.47 -37.73 15.46
CA PRO A 84 20.04 -37.55 14.13
C PRO A 84 21.41 -38.21 13.95
N ALA A 85 22.26 -38.15 14.97
CA ALA A 85 23.56 -38.85 14.99
C ALA A 85 23.39 -40.37 14.83
N ASP A 86 22.43 -40.98 15.54
CA ASP A 86 22.14 -42.40 15.40
C ASP A 86 21.65 -42.75 13.99
N ALA A 87 20.82 -41.89 13.39
CA ALA A 87 20.32 -42.08 12.03
C ALA A 87 21.46 -42.04 10.99
N LEU A 88 22.41 -41.11 11.15
CA LEU A 88 23.61 -40.98 10.32
C LEU A 88 24.53 -42.20 10.47
N SER A 89 24.76 -42.67 11.70
CA SER A 89 25.67 -43.80 11.97
C SER A 89 25.26 -45.07 11.22
N GLN A 90 23.96 -45.23 10.96
CA GLN A 90 23.36 -46.38 10.31
C GLN A 90 23.17 -46.21 8.78
N SER A 91 23.37 -45.00 8.24
CA SER A 91 22.95 -44.68 6.87
C SER A 91 24.01 -43.93 6.07
N ALA A 92 24.20 -44.29 4.81
CA ALA A 92 25.07 -43.56 3.89
C ALA A 92 24.36 -42.41 3.18
N THR A 93 23.04 -42.49 2.96
CA THR A 93 22.26 -41.38 2.43
C THR A 93 21.31 -40.89 3.50
N VAL A 94 21.29 -39.60 3.78
CA VAL A 94 20.39 -38.99 4.77
C VAL A 94 19.61 -37.86 4.11
N VAL A 95 18.29 -37.98 4.13
CA VAL A 95 17.37 -36.94 3.66
C VAL A 95 16.75 -36.24 4.85
N THR A 96 16.81 -34.90 4.88
CA THR A 96 16.14 -34.08 5.89
C THR A 96 14.97 -33.32 5.28
N MET A 97 13.83 -33.30 5.96
CA MET A 97 12.66 -32.51 5.59
C MET A 97 12.06 -31.87 6.84
N LEU A 98 12.61 -30.71 7.22
CA LEU A 98 12.35 -30.06 8.49
C LEU A 98 11.46 -28.82 8.33
N PRO A 99 10.96 -28.22 9.42
CA PRO A 99 10.11 -27.03 9.34
C PRO A 99 10.84 -25.75 8.88
N ALA A 100 12.01 -25.45 9.45
CA ALA A 100 12.75 -24.21 9.22
C ALA A 100 14.25 -24.30 9.61
N SER A 101 14.97 -23.19 9.42
CA SER A 101 16.40 -23.03 9.70
C SER A 101 16.83 -23.43 11.13
N PRO A 102 16.07 -23.13 12.21
CA PRO A 102 16.45 -23.54 13.57
C PRO A 102 16.54 -25.05 13.72
N GLU A 103 15.59 -25.80 13.15
CA GLU A 103 15.60 -27.26 13.20
C GLU A 103 16.74 -27.84 12.36
N VAL A 104 17.04 -27.24 11.20
CA VAL A 104 18.19 -27.64 10.38
C VAL A 104 19.48 -27.45 11.16
N LYS A 105 19.70 -26.28 11.77
CA LYS A 105 20.87 -26.04 12.64
C LYS A 105 20.94 -27.07 13.77
N LYS A 106 19.82 -27.35 14.45
CA LYS A 106 19.76 -28.34 15.52
C LYS A 106 20.16 -29.74 15.05
N VAL A 107 19.60 -30.20 13.93
CA VAL A 107 19.80 -31.55 13.38
C VAL A 107 21.22 -31.74 12.83
N TYR A 108 21.83 -30.69 12.29
CA TYR A 108 23.18 -30.78 11.73
C TYR A 108 24.29 -30.44 12.73
N THR A 109 24.20 -29.32 13.46
CA THR A 109 25.38 -28.70 14.10
C THR A 109 25.46 -28.85 15.61
N GLN A 110 24.36 -29.16 16.31
CA GLN A 110 24.38 -29.29 17.78
C GLN A 110 25.06 -30.59 18.24
N ALA A 111 25.30 -30.75 19.55
CA ALA A 111 26.11 -31.83 20.13
C ALA A 111 25.64 -33.26 19.73
N GLU A 112 24.32 -33.50 19.65
CA GLU A 112 23.74 -34.78 19.17
C GLU A 112 23.33 -34.72 17.68
N GLY A 113 23.86 -33.74 16.96
CA GLY A 113 23.63 -33.52 15.53
C GLY A 113 24.52 -34.38 14.64
N MET A 114 24.25 -34.32 13.34
CA MET A 114 24.91 -35.16 12.34
C MET A 114 26.38 -34.77 12.10
N LEU A 115 26.75 -33.49 12.14
CA LEU A 115 28.12 -33.06 11.79
C LEU A 115 29.16 -33.43 12.86
N PRO A 116 28.90 -33.30 14.19
CA PRO A 116 29.81 -33.84 15.20
C PRO A 116 30.03 -35.35 15.04
N ALA A 117 28.94 -36.12 14.89
CA ALA A 117 29.01 -37.56 14.69
C ALA A 117 29.77 -37.92 13.39
N LEU A 118 29.54 -37.20 12.29
CA LEU A 118 30.24 -37.39 11.03
C LEU A 118 31.76 -37.24 11.19
N ARG A 119 32.22 -36.26 11.97
CA ARG A 119 33.65 -36.01 12.19
C ARG A 119 34.34 -37.16 12.92
N GLU A 120 33.60 -37.92 13.72
CA GLU A 120 34.09 -39.12 14.44
C GLU A 120 34.11 -40.38 13.56
N MET A 121 33.45 -40.36 12.40
CA MET A 121 33.40 -41.50 11.48
C MET A 121 34.71 -41.68 10.70
N GLY A 122 34.96 -42.91 10.25
CA GLY A 122 36.12 -43.22 9.40
C GLY A 122 36.02 -42.53 8.04
N GLU A 123 37.17 -42.18 7.45
CA GLU A 123 37.28 -41.42 6.19
C GLU A 123 36.42 -41.99 5.05
N ARG A 124 36.38 -43.34 4.93
CA ARG A 124 35.57 -44.02 3.95
C ARG A 124 34.08 -43.73 4.14
N ASP A 125 33.58 -43.89 5.37
CA ASP A 125 32.17 -43.71 5.67
C ASP A 125 31.74 -42.25 5.50
N ARG A 126 32.63 -41.28 5.79
CA ARG A 126 32.41 -39.85 5.53
C ARG A 126 32.23 -39.59 4.03
N ARG A 127 33.14 -40.06 3.18
CA ARG A 127 33.06 -39.91 1.71
C ARG A 127 31.83 -40.57 1.10
N GLU A 128 31.45 -41.74 1.62
CA GLU A 128 30.24 -42.44 1.19
C GLU A 128 28.97 -41.71 1.62
N THR A 129 29.03 -40.80 2.60
CA THR A 129 27.87 -40.04 3.08
C THR A 129 27.38 -39.02 2.06
N LEU A 130 26.06 -39.00 1.84
CA LEU A 130 25.34 -37.98 1.08
C LEU A 130 24.22 -37.40 1.94
N PHE A 131 24.25 -36.09 2.16
CA PHE A 131 23.14 -35.33 2.71
C PHE A 131 22.29 -34.72 1.59
N VAL A 132 20.97 -34.83 1.74
CA VAL A 132 19.99 -34.17 0.89
C VAL A 132 19.04 -33.40 1.80
N ASP A 133 19.22 -32.08 1.90
CA ASP A 133 18.30 -31.26 2.68
C ASP A 133 17.19 -30.70 1.79
N SER A 134 15.97 -31.20 1.98
CA SER A 134 14.78 -30.78 1.25
C SER A 134 13.95 -29.71 1.98
N THR A 135 14.52 -29.13 3.04
CA THR A 135 13.87 -28.09 3.83
C THR A 135 13.84 -26.77 3.05
N THR A 136 12.81 -25.95 3.25
CA THR A 136 12.86 -24.54 2.85
C THR A 136 13.39 -23.72 4.03
N LEU A 137 14.62 -23.23 3.93
CA LEU A 137 15.36 -22.49 4.97
C LEU A 137 16.13 -21.30 4.37
N ASP A 138 16.80 -20.53 5.24
CA ASP A 138 17.66 -19.43 4.84
C ASP A 138 18.82 -19.89 3.93
N VAL A 139 19.10 -19.10 2.89
CA VAL A 139 20.19 -19.39 1.94
C VAL A 139 21.54 -19.39 2.67
N SER A 140 21.78 -18.43 3.57
CA SER A 140 23.02 -18.32 4.34
C SER A 140 23.22 -19.52 5.27
N VAL A 141 22.16 -20.00 5.91
CA VAL A 141 22.20 -21.21 6.76
C VAL A 141 22.46 -22.46 5.95
N GLY A 142 21.76 -22.65 4.83
CA GLY A 142 21.97 -23.80 3.94
C GLY A 142 23.41 -23.87 3.40
N ARG A 143 23.97 -22.72 3.00
CA ARG A 143 25.39 -22.62 2.58
C ARG A 143 26.36 -22.96 3.69
N ALA A 144 26.12 -22.45 4.91
CA ALA A 144 27.00 -22.72 6.05
C ALA A 144 27.02 -24.22 6.39
N VAL A 145 25.85 -24.86 6.46
CA VAL A 145 25.75 -26.31 6.74
C VAL A 145 26.39 -27.15 5.63
N ALA A 146 26.18 -26.77 4.36
CA ALA A 146 26.82 -27.47 3.24
C ALA A 146 28.35 -27.37 3.31
N ALA A 147 28.89 -26.19 3.62
CA ALA A 147 30.33 -25.99 3.77
C ALA A 147 30.91 -26.85 4.92
N GLU A 148 30.24 -26.90 6.08
CA GLU A 148 30.68 -27.74 7.19
C GLU A 148 30.61 -29.23 6.88
N ALA A 149 29.59 -29.68 6.12
CA ALA A 149 29.47 -31.07 5.68
C ALA A 149 30.59 -31.46 4.72
N GLU A 150 30.91 -30.58 3.76
CA GLU A 150 32.01 -30.75 2.81
C GLU A 150 33.37 -30.77 3.52
N GLU A 151 33.59 -29.88 4.50
CA GLU A 151 34.81 -29.86 5.33
C GLU A 151 34.95 -31.16 6.15
N ALA A 152 33.84 -31.70 6.65
CA ALA A 152 33.80 -32.99 7.34
C ALA A 152 33.92 -34.21 6.38
N GLY A 153 34.01 -33.98 5.06
CA GLY A 153 34.28 -35.01 4.06
C GLY A 153 33.05 -35.71 3.48
N ALA A 154 31.84 -35.18 3.69
CA ALA A 154 30.60 -35.70 3.10
C ALA A 154 30.12 -34.84 1.91
N ALA A 155 29.32 -35.44 1.02
CA ALA A 155 28.63 -34.70 -0.02
C ALA A 155 27.30 -34.14 0.50
N MET A 156 26.92 -32.94 0.06
CA MET A 156 25.63 -32.34 0.40
C MET A 156 25.00 -31.64 -0.80
N VAL A 157 23.67 -31.68 -0.87
CA VAL A 157 22.85 -30.82 -1.73
C VAL A 157 21.70 -30.21 -0.93
N ASP A 158 21.36 -28.96 -1.20
CA ASP A 158 20.06 -28.37 -0.86
C ASP A 158 19.08 -28.67 -1.98
N ALA A 159 17.94 -29.28 -1.67
CA ALA A 159 16.96 -29.74 -2.64
C ALA A 159 15.52 -29.41 -2.18
N PRO A 160 15.18 -28.12 -1.92
CA PRO A 160 13.81 -27.73 -1.59
C PRO A 160 12.81 -28.08 -2.70
N VAL A 161 11.55 -28.24 -2.30
CA VAL A 161 10.50 -28.83 -3.13
C VAL A 161 9.37 -27.88 -3.48
N SER A 162 8.69 -28.13 -4.61
CA SER A 162 7.40 -27.55 -4.98
C SER A 162 6.40 -28.64 -5.38
N GLY A 163 5.11 -28.45 -5.10
CA GLY A 163 4.02 -29.41 -5.43
C GLY A 163 3.12 -29.86 -4.27
N GLY A 164 3.42 -29.44 -3.03
CA GLY A 164 2.59 -29.72 -1.85
C GLY A 164 2.45 -31.22 -1.50
N VAL A 165 1.57 -31.53 -0.53
CA VAL A 165 1.39 -32.89 -0.02
C VAL A 165 0.85 -33.85 -1.09
N THR A 166 -0.04 -33.38 -1.95
CA THR A 166 -0.57 -34.18 -3.07
C THR A 166 0.54 -34.59 -4.03
N GLY A 167 1.43 -33.66 -4.40
CA GLY A 167 2.60 -33.95 -5.23
C GLY A 167 3.61 -34.86 -4.52
N ALA A 168 3.80 -34.68 -3.21
CA ALA A 168 4.68 -35.54 -2.41
C ALA A 168 4.18 -36.99 -2.38
N LYS A 169 2.88 -37.20 -2.18
CA LYS A 169 2.26 -38.53 -2.20
C LYS A 169 2.31 -39.17 -3.59
N ALA A 170 2.07 -38.39 -4.64
CA ALA A 170 2.11 -38.85 -6.03
C ALA A 170 3.54 -39.02 -6.59
N ALA A 171 4.57 -38.63 -5.83
CA ALA A 171 5.96 -38.55 -6.29
C ALA A 171 6.15 -37.67 -7.54
N THR A 172 5.44 -36.55 -7.61
CA THR A 172 5.47 -35.59 -8.73
C THR A 172 6.01 -34.22 -8.32
N LEU A 173 6.73 -34.15 -7.19
CA LEU A 173 7.39 -32.92 -6.75
C LEU A 173 8.38 -32.41 -7.79
N ALA A 174 8.56 -31.08 -7.80
CA ALA A 174 9.68 -30.43 -8.45
C ALA A 174 10.77 -30.14 -7.41
N PHE A 175 11.99 -30.63 -7.63
CA PHE A 175 13.17 -30.37 -6.82
C PHE A 175 14.04 -29.30 -7.47
N MET A 176 14.36 -28.26 -6.70
CA MET A 176 15.32 -27.21 -7.06
C MET A 176 16.61 -27.50 -6.29
N VAL A 177 17.66 -27.93 -6.99
CA VAL A 177 18.84 -28.52 -6.34
C VAL A 177 20.05 -27.60 -6.44
N GLY A 178 20.58 -27.15 -5.31
CA GLY A 178 21.87 -26.50 -5.18
C GLY A 178 22.93 -27.49 -4.68
N GLY A 179 24.15 -27.33 -5.18
CA GLY A 179 25.32 -28.09 -4.72
C GLY A 179 26.32 -28.38 -5.84
N PRO A 180 27.51 -28.89 -5.51
CA PRO A 180 28.49 -29.31 -6.51
C PRO A 180 27.90 -30.34 -7.47
N VAL A 181 28.30 -30.28 -8.76
CA VAL A 181 27.82 -31.20 -9.81
C VAL A 181 27.95 -32.68 -9.39
N PRO A 182 29.08 -33.15 -8.82
CA PRO A 182 29.18 -34.56 -8.37
C PRO A 182 28.17 -34.93 -7.28
N SER A 183 27.84 -34.00 -6.38
CA SER A 183 26.83 -34.21 -5.33
C SER A 183 25.43 -34.26 -5.94
N PHE A 184 25.14 -33.39 -6.90
CA PHE A 184 23.88 -33.40 -7.67
C PHE A 184 23.67 -34.71 -8.43
N GLU A 185 24.69 -35.18 -9.15
CA GLU A 185 24.64 -36.44 -9.92
C GLU A 185 24.35 -37.65 -9.02
N ARG A 186 24.89 -37.65 -7.78
CA ARG A 186 24.58 -38.67 -6.77
C ARG A 186 23.15 -38.54 -6.24
N ALA A 187 22.64 -37.32 -6.05
CA ALA A 187 21.32 -37.08 -5.49
C ALA A 187 20.19 -37.31 -6.51
N GLN A 188 20.39 -36.99 -7.79
CA GLN A 188 19.35 -36.99 -8.81
C GLN A 188 18.58 -38.32 -8.94
N PRO A 189 19.21 -39.51 -8.94
CA PRO A 189 18.48 -40.79 -9.01
C PRO A 189 17.59 -41.05 -7.79
N LEU A 190 17.91 -40.45 -6.63
CA LEU A 190 17.12 -40.54 -5.41
C LEU A 190 15.94 -39.58 -5.48
N LEU A 191 16.19 -38.33 -5.91
CA LEU A 191 15.16 -37.30 -6.02
C LEU A 191 14.08 -37.68 -7.04
N THR A 192 14.44 -38.32 -8.16
CA THR A 192 13.48 -38.83 -9.16
C THR A 192 12.51 -39.89 -8.60
N ARG A 193 12.81 -40.49 -7.45
CA ARG A 193 11.87 -41.41 -6.77
C ARG A 193 10.76 -40.64 -6.05
N MET A 194 11.00 -39.39 -5.69
CA MET A 194 10.09 -38.53 -4.94
C MET A 194 9.49 -37.40 -5.79
N GLY A 195 10.01 -37.17 -7.00
CA GLY A 195 9.59 -36.08 -7.87
C GLY A 195 9.72 -36.37 -9.36
N SER A 196 9.05 -35.56 -10.17
CA SER A 196 9.00 -35.69 -11.63
C SER A 196 9.88 -34.69 -12.37
N ARG A 197 10.31 -33.61 -11.69
CA ARG A 197 11.16 -32.56 -12.28
C ARG A 197 12.31 -32.23 -11.34
N ILE A 198 13.53 -32.53 -11.77
CA ILE A 198 14.74 -32.28 -10.98
C ILE A 198 15.59 -31.25 -11.72
N VAL A 199 15.78 -30.07 -11.13
CA VAL A 199 16.50 -28.95 -11.75
C VAL A 199 17.76 -28.66 -10.94
N HIS A 200 18.94 -28.74 -11.55
CA HIS A 200 20.18 -28.25 -10.95
C HIS A 200 20.25 -26.73 -11.09
N CYS A 201 20.17 -26.02 -9.98
CA CYS A 201 20.07 -24.56 -9.92
C CYS A 201 21.44 -23.87 -9.82
N GLY A 202 22.50 -24.61 -9.49
CA GLY A 202 23.86 -24.08 -9.34
C GLY A 202 24.55 -24.59 -8.07
N PRO A 203 25.49 -23.80 -7.50
CA PRO A 203 26.25 -24.21 -6.30
C PRO A 203 25.37 -24.29 -5.05
N SER A 204 25.94 -24.68 -3.92
CA SER A 204 25.24 -24.82 -2.65
C SER A 204 24.46 -23.54 -2.29
N GLY A 205 23.21 -23.71 -1.89
CA GLY A 205 22.22 -22.66 -1.62
C GLY A 205 21.46 -22.14 -2.85
N ALA A 206 21.82 -22.53 -4.08
CA ALA A 206 21.12 -22.09 -5.28
C ALA A 206 19.69 -22.68 -5.40
N GLY A 207 19.46 -23.89 -4.88
CA GLY A 207 18.14 -24.49 -4.83
C GLY A 207 17.21 -23.71 -3.90
N LEU A 208 17.71 -23.34 -2.73
CA LEU A 208 17.02 -22.46 -1.77
C LEU A 208 16.70 -21.09 -2.36
N ALA A 209 17.68 -20.44 -2.99
CA ALA A 209 17.46 -19.15 -3.64
C ALA A 209 16.37 -19.22 -4.72
N ALA A 210 16.41 -20.24 -5.58
CA ALA A 210 15.39 -20.47 -6.59
C ALA A 210 13.99 -20.68 -5.98
N LYS A 211 13.91 -21.48 -4.91
CA LYS A 211 12.66 -21.73 -4.18
C LYS A 211 12.08 -20.47 -3.56
N ILE A 212 12.91 -19.67 -2.89
CA ILE A 212 12.51 -18.42 -2.23
C ILE A 212 11.97 -17.43 -3.27
N CYS A 213 12.69 -17.23 -4.38
CA CYS A 213 12.23 -16.36 -5.46
C CYS A 213 10.90 -16.85 -6.08
N ASN A 214 10.75 -18.16 -6.30
CA ASN A 214 9.49 -18.73 -6.80
C ASN A 214 8.32 -18.46 -5.83
N ASN A 215 8.54 -18.66 -4.53
CA ASN A 215 7.49 -18.49 -3.54
C ASN A 215 7.18 -17.02 -3.24
N LEU A 216 8.15 -16.11 -3.39
CA LEU A 216 7.92 -14.67 -3.42
C LEU A 216 6.93 -14.29 -4.52
N VAL A 217 7.17 -14.75 -5.76
CA VAL A 217 6.26 -14.51 -6.90
C VAL A 217 4.88 -15.09 -6.59
N LEU A 218 4.81 -16.32 -6.08
CA LEU A 218 3.55 -16.99 -5.74
C LEU A 218 2.74 -16.24 -4.69
N GLY A 219 3.39 -15.80 -3.59
CA GLY A 219 2.74 -15.09 -2.50
C GLY A 219 2.13 -13.76 -2.94
N VAL A 220 2.87 -12.99 -3.74
CA VAL A 220 2.43 -11.72 -4.33
C VAL A 220 1.27 -11.94 -5.31
N GLN A 221 1.42 -12.88 -6.25
CA GLN A 221 0.39 -13.17 -7.25
C GLN A 221 -0.95 -13.55 -6.62
N GLN A 222 -0.93 -14.35 -5.55
CA GLN A 222 -2.17 -14.78 -4.89
C GLN A 222 -2.94 -13.60 -4.26
N ILE A 223 -2.23 -12.60 -3.71
CA ILE A 223 -2.85 -11.37 -3.19
C ILE A 223 -3.44 -10.57 -4.34
N VAL A 224 -2.67 -10.31 -5.40
CA VAL A 224 -3.12 -9.51 -6.56
C VAL A 224 -4.32 -10.13 -7.24
N VAL A 225 -4.33 -11.47 -7.42
CA VAL A 225 -5.51 -12.19 -7.94
C VAL A 225 -6.68 -12.05 -6.96
N GLY A 226 -6.46 -12.19 -5.66
CA GLY A 226 -7.50 -11.97 -4.66
C GLY A 226 -8.13 -10.58 -4.71
N GLU A 227 -7.31 -9.53 -4.87
CA GLU A 227 -7.76 -8.14 -5.02
C GLU A 227 -8.55 -7.93 -6.31
N ALA A 228 -8.04 -8.44 -7.44
CA ALA A 228 -8.72 -8.34 -8.73
C ALA A 228 -10.08 -9.04 -8.74
N MET A 229 -10.14 -10.25 -8.17
CA MET A 229 -11.40 -11.00 -8.03
C MET A 229 -12.39 -10.26 -7.13
N LEU A 230 -11.94 -9.76 -5.96
CA LEU A 230 -12.78 -8.99 -5.04
C LEU A 230 -13.31 -7.70 -5.67
N LEU A 231 -12.47 -6.99 -6.44
CA LEU A 231 -12.87 -5.79 -7.16
C LEU A 231 -13.91 -6.12 -8.23
N GLY A 232 -13.67 -7.16 -9.03
CA GLY A 232 -14.60 -7.57 -10.08
C GLY A 232 -15.96 -8.00 -9.54
N GLU A 233 -16.00 -8.77 -8.45
CA GLU A 233 -17.26 -9.09 -7.74
C GLU A 233 -18.02 -7.82 -7.34
N ARG A 234 -17.31 -6.78 -6.86
CA ARG A 234 -17.92 -5.49 -6.49
C ARG A 234 -18.35 -4.64 -7.67
N LEU A 235 -17.73 -4.82 -8.84
CA LEU A 235 -18.14 -4.22 -10.10
C LEU A 235 -19.29 -5.00 -10.76
N GLY A 236 -19.84 -6.03 -10.08
CA GLY A 236 -20.98 -6.81 -10.55
C GLY A 236 -20.61 -7.96 -11.49
N LEU A 237 -19.32 -8.30 -11.61
CA LEU A 237 -18.88 -9.44 -12.40
C LEU A 237 -19.05 -10.73 -11.62
N GLU A 238 -19.53 -11.77 -12.30
CA GLU A 238 -19.57 -13.12 -11.76
C GLU A 238 -18.14 -13.72 -11.70
N PRO A 239 -17.74 -14.37 -10.58
CA PRO A 239 -16.37 -14.86 -10.39
C PRO A 239 -15.85 -15.75 -11.52
N ARG A 240 -16.65 -16.68 -12.04
CA ARG A 240 -16.22 -17.55 -13.13
C ARG A 240 -15.98 -16.76 -14.40
N VAL A 241 -16.86 -15.85 -14.79
CA VAL A 241 -16.67 -15.01 -15.99
C VAL A 241 -15.36 -14.22 -15.88
N LEU A 242 -15.10 -13.60 -14.73
CA LEU A 242 -13.86 -12.86 -14.52
C LEU A 242 -12.62 -13.76 -14.56
N ALA A 243 -12.68 -14.93 -13.92
CA ALA A 243 -11.58 -15.89 -13.94
C ALA A 243 -11.31 -16.39 -15.37
N GLU A 244 -12.34 -16.61 -16.19
CA GLU A 244 -12.21 -16.98 -17.60
C GLU A 244 -11.53 -15.86 -18.41
N VAL A 245 -11.93 -14.61 -18.22
CA VAL A 245 -11.29 -13.45 -18.86
C VAL A 245 -9.81 -13.37 -18.47
N ILE A 246 -9.49 -13.43 -17.17
CA ILE A 246 -8.11 -13.35 -16.68
C ILE A 246 -7.26 -14.50 -17.26
N ASN A 247 -7.78 -15.73 -17.21
CA ASN A 247 -7.04 -16.92 -17.63
C ASN A 247 -6.89 -17.05 -19.15
N ASN A 248 -7.68 -16.33 -19.94
CA ASN A 248 -7.53 -16.24 -21.40
C ASN A 248 -6.86 -14.94 -21.86
N SER A 249 -6.43 -14.09 -20.92
CA SER A 249 -5.78 -12.80 -21.19
C SER A 249 -4.37 -12.74 -20.59
N THR A 250 -3.74 -11.57 -20.68
CA THR A 250 -2.38 -11.33 -20.20
C THR A 250 -2.24 -11.29 -18.68
N GLY A 251 -3.35 -11.24 -17.94
CA GLY A 251 -3.37 -11.35 -16.47
C GLY A 251 -3.19 -12.76 -15.93
N ARG A 252 -3.18 -13.80 -16.79
CA ARG A 252 -3.09 -15.21 -16.39
C ARG A 252 -1.83 -15.49 -15.56
N CYS A 253 -2.02 -16.15 -14.42
CA CYS A 253 -0.93 -16.72 -13.63
C CYS A 253 -1.38 -18.03 -12.97
N TRP A 254 -0.46 -18.73 -12.28
CA TRP A 254 -0.78 -19.99 -11.61
C TRP A 254 -1.90 -19.82 -10.56
N ALA A 255 -1.87 -18.72 -9.81
CA ALA A 255 -2.90 -18.43 -8.81
C ALA A 255 -4.29 -18.24 -9.44
N SER A 256 -4.42 -17.57 -10.59
CA SER A 256 -5.71 -17.39 -11.25
C SER A 256 -6.23 -18.66 -11.92
N GLU A 257 -5.33 -19.49 -12.47
CA GLU A 257 -5.66 -20.67 -13.28
C GLU A 257 -5.85 -21.94 -12.46
N VAL A 258 -5.12 -22.10 -11.35
CA VAL A 258 -5.05 -23.35 -10.58
C VAL A 258 -5.58 -23.17 -9.16
N ASN A 259 -5.27 -22.05 -8.50
CA ASN A 259 -5.55 -21.83 -7.08
C ASN A 259 -6.36 -20.55 -6.84
N ASN A 260 -7.39 -20.33 -7.67
CA ASN A 260 -8.17 -19.10 -7.61
C ASN A 260 -8.81 -18.97 -6.21
N PRO A 261 -8.70 -17.81 -5.54
CA PRO A 261 -9.14 -17.69 -4.15
C PRO A 261 -10.66 -17.60 -3.98
N VAL A 262 -11.45 -17.51 -5.06
CA VAL A 262 -12.90 -17.32 -4.99
C VAL A 262 -13.63 -18.60 -5.40
N ALA A 263 -14.52 -19.07 -4.53
CA ALA A 263 -15.30 -20.28 -4.78
C ALA A 263 -16.16 -20.14 -6.06
N GLY A 264 -16.23 -21.20 -6.85
CA GLY A 264 -16.95 -21.21 -8.13
C GLY A 264 -16.24 -20.53 -9.30
N ALA A 265 -15.08 -19.89 -9.09
CA ALA A 265 -14.32 -19.26 -10.17
C ALA A 265 -13.73 -20.26 -11.19
N LEU A 266 -13.45 -21.49 -10.76
CA LEU A 266 -12.91 -22.56 -11.61
C LEU A 266 -13.88 -23.75 -11.59
N LEU A 267 -14.36 -24.19 -12.76
CA LEU A 267 -15.31 -25.31 -12.85
C LEU A 267 -14.66 -26.69 -12.97
N GLU A 268 -13.52 -26.77 -13.66
CA GLU A 268 -12.85 -28.05 -13.96
C GLU A 268 -11.82 -28.43 -12.89
N LYS A 269 -11.60 -27.54 -11.91
CA LYS A 269 -10.64 -27.71 -10.83
C LYS A 269 -11.36 -27.48 -9.51
N SER A 270 -10.85 -28.10 -8.45
CA SER A 270 -11.35 -27.89 -7.08
C SER A 270 -10.24 -27.24 -6.24
N PRO A 271 -10.01 -25.92 -6.39
CA PRO A 271 -9.11 -25.17 -5.54
C PRO A 271 -9.54 -25.23 -4.06
N PRO A 272 -8.64 -24.96 -3.10
CA PRO A 272 -8.94 -25.00 -1.67
C PRO A 272 -10.13 -24.12 -1.26
N CYS A 273 -10.40 -23.00 -1.94
CA CYS A 273 -11.53 -22.11 -1.64
C CYS A 273 -12.90 -22.83 -1.70
N ASP A 274 -13.05 -23.89 -2.50
CA ASP A 274 -14.29 -24.68 -2.60
C ASP A 274 -14.53 -25.57 -1.36
N ARG A 275 -13.52 -25.73 -0.50
CA ARG A 275 -13.57 -26.51 0.73
C ARG A 275 -13.09 -25.70 1.93
N ASP A 276 -13.54 -24.45 2.01
CA ASP A 276 -13.22 -23.51 3.09
C ASP A 276 -11.71 -23.35 3.34
N TYR A 277 -10.94 -23.39 2.25
CA TYR A 277 -9.49 -23.28 2.21
C TYR A 277 -8.76 -24.40 2.97
N GLU A 278 -9.42 -25.55 3.18
CA GLU A 278 -8.79 -26.71 3.81
C GLU A 278 -7.79 -27.41 2.90
N GLY A 279 -6.70 -27.90 3.52
CA GLY A 279 -5.57 -28.48 2.81
C GLY A 279 -4.70 -27.43 2.11
N GLY A 280 -4.07 -27.82 0.99
CA GLY A 280 -3.21 -26.91 0.23
C GLY A 280 -1.91 -26.53 0.93
N PHE A 281 -1.42 -25.32 0.66
CA PHE A 281 -0.18 -24.76 1.22
C PHE A 281 -0.50 -23.74 2.31
N ALA A 282 -0.17 -24.04 3.57
CA ALA A 282 -0.64 -23.27 4.70
C ALA A 282 -0.18 -21.79 4.68
N THR A 283 -1.07 -20.86 5.06
CA THR A 283 -0.80 -19.41 5.11
C THR A 283 0.43 -19.07 5.96
N LEU A 284 0.62 -19.73 7.11
CA LEU A 284 1.81 -19.54 7.93
C LEU A 284 3.11 -19.95 7.23
N LEU A 285 3.06 -20.95 6.35
CA LEU A 285 4.23 -21.38 5.57
C LEU A 285 4.53 -20.38 4.45
N MET A 286 3.51 -19.81 3.81
CA MET A 286 3.71 -18.71 2.86
C MET A 286 4.31 -17.48 3.56
N LEU A 287 3.80 -17.12 4.73
CA LEU A 287 4.36 -16.02 5.53
C LEU A 287 5.82 -16.26 5.90
N LYS A 288 6.17 -17.50 6.27
CA LYS A 288 7.57 -17.91 6.51
C LYS A 288 8.42 -17.71 5.25
N ASP A 289 7.98 -18.23 4.11
CA ASP A 289 8.75 -18.17 2.87
C ASP A 289 8.94 -16.73 2.35
N LEU A 290 7.95 -15.84 2.57
CA LEU A 290 8.09 -14.41 2.32
C LEU A 290 9.08 -13.75 3.29
N GLY A 291 9.16 -14.22 4.54
CA GLY A 291 10.21 -13.80 5.48
C GLY A 291 11.61 -14.15 4.99
N LEU A 292 11.81 -15.38 4.49
CA LEU A 292 13.08 -15.80 3.88
C LEU A 292 13.43 -14.93 2.66
N ALA A 293 12.44 -14.51 1.87
CA ALA A 293 12.64 -13.61 0.75
C ALA A 293 13.08 -12.21 1.21
N SER A 294 12.43 -11.66 2.23
CA SER A 294 12.80 -10.36 2.82
C SER A 294 14.22 -10.39 3.40
N GLU A 295 14.59 -11.45 4.13
CA GLU A 295 15.93 -11.63 4.68
C GLU A 295 16.99 -11.72 3.56
N ALA A 296 16.72 -12.52 2.52
CA ALA A 296 17.60 -12.60 1.35
C ALA A 296 17.74 -11.24 0.63
N GLY A 297 16.65 -10.46 0.52
CA GLY A 297 16.68 -9.11 -0.04
C GLY A 297 17.56 -8.15 0.76
N LEU A 298 17.52 -8.23 2.10
CA LEU A 298 18.40 -7.46 2.98
C LEU A 298 19.87 -7.87 2.79
N GLU A 299 20.15 -9.17 2.78
CA GLU A 299 21.52 -9.70 2.60
C GLU A 299 22.14 -9.27 1.25
N THR A 300 21.35 -9.17 0.18
CA THR A 300 21.83 -8.80 -1.16
C THR A 300 21.68 -7.31 -1.48
N GLY A 301 21.08 -6.51 -0.60
CA GLY A 301 20.72 -5.11 -0.87
C GLY A 301 19.64 -4.93 -1.94
N THR A 302 18.82 -5.96 -2.18
CA THR A 302 17.73 -5.93 -3.17
C THR A 302 16.42 -5.51 -2.50
N LYS A 303 15.84 -4.39 -2.94
CA LYS A 303 14.55 -3.90 -2.43
C LYS A 303 13.39 -4.73 -2.99
N LEU A 304 12.48 -5.17 -2.12
CA LEU A 304 11.35 -6.03 -2.48
C LEU A 304 10.00 -5.37 -2.13
N PRO A 305 9.64 -4.21 -2.71
CA PRO A 305 8.48 -3.43 -2.26
C PRO A 305 7.15 -4.21 -2.28
N LEU A 306 6.93 -5.05 -3.30
CA LEU A 306 5.74 -5.91 -3.35
C LEU A 306 5.84 -7.13 -2.42
N GLY A 307 7.05 -7.66 -2.23
CA GLY A 307 7.31 -8.80 -1.35
C GLY A 307 7.13 -8.45 0.12
N GLU A 308 7.71 -7.33 0.55
CA GLU A 308 7.56 -6.76 1.89
C GLU A 308 6.08 -6.50 2.19
N LYS A 309 5.36 -5.87 1.24
CA LYS A 309 3.94 -5.63 1.42
C LYS A 309 3.11 -6.91 1.47
N ALA A 310 3.43 -7.89 0.63
CA ALA A 310 2.78 -9.20 0.68
C ALA A 310 3.00 -9.87 2.05
N GLN A 311 4.23 -9.84 2.57
CA GLN A 311 4.56 -10.37 3.89
C GLN A 311 3.71 -9.72 4.98
N ASP A 312 3.56 -8.40 4.96
CA ASP A 312 2.70 -7.66 5.89
C ASP A 312 1.24 -8.08 5.80
N ILE A 313 0.70 -8.26 4.60
CA ILE A 313 -0.69 -8.68 4.38
C ILE A 313 -0.91 -10.10 4.92
N TYR A 314 -0.02 -11.05 4.64
CA TYR A 314 -0.12 -12.40 5.20
C TYR A 314 0.01 -12.40 6.74
N ARG A 315 0.90 -11.56 7.28
CA ARG A 315 1.05 -11.39 8.74
C ARG A 315 -0.25 -10.87 9.35
N ALA A 316 -0.82 -9.82 8.77
CA ALA A 316 -2.09 -9.24 9.19
C ALA A 316 -3.25 -10.24 9.08
N ALA A 317 -3.28 -11.06 8.03
CA ALA A 317 -4.29 -12.10 7.86
C ALA A 317 -4.26 -13.13 9.00
N VAL A 318 -3.08 -13.65 9.34
CA VAL A 318 -2.93 -14.63 10.43
C VAL A 318 -3.14 -14.00 11.80
N GLN A 319 -2.74 -12.74 12.00
CA GLN A 319 -2.98 -12.03 13.26
C GLN A 319 -4.47 -11.75 13.49
N ALA A 320 -5.17 -11.30 12.45
CA ALA A 320 -6.60 -11.02 12.53
C ALA A 320 -7.43 -12.30 12.75
N LYS A 321 -7.00 -13.42 12.18
CA LYS A 321 -7.65 -14.74 12.29
C LYS A 321 -6.61 -15.86 12.36
N PRO A 322 -6.19 -16.27 13.58
CA PRO A 322 -5.18 -17.31 13.76
C PRO A 322 -5.49 -18.65 13.06
N GLU A 323 -6.76 -18.97 12.90
CA GLU A 323 -7.22 -20.16 12.17
C GLU A 323 -6.80 -20.16 10.70
N LEU A 324 -6.69 -18.99 10.06
CA LEU A 324 -6.22 -18.87 8.66
C LEU A 324 -4.78 -19.34 8.51
N GLY A 325 -3.98 -19.28 9.57
CA GLY A 325 -2.61 -19.75 9.57
C GLY A 325 -2.46 -21.21 9.14
N ARG A 326 -3.47 -22.05 9.41
CA ARG A 326 -3.47 -23.48 9.07
C ARG A 326 -4.14 -23.81 7.73
N LYS A 327 -4.95 -22.87 7.22
CA LYS A 327 -5.64 -22.96 5.93
C LYS A 327 -4.71 -22.64 4.77
N ASP A 328 -5.12 -22.97 3.55
CA ASP A 328 -4.38 -22.64 2.34
C ASP A 328 -4.12 -21.14 2.24
N PHE A 329 -2.96 -20.74 1.72
CA PHE A 329 -2.53 -19.36 1.60
C PHE A 329 -3.46 -18.49 0.75
N SER A 330 -4.25 -19.08 -0.17
CA SER A 330 -5.33 -18.36 -0.85
C SER A 330 -6.41 -17.82 0.09
N SER A 331 -6.48 -18.32 1.34
CA SER A 331 -7.35 -17.79 2.40
C SER A 331 -7.01 -16.35 2.79
N VAL A 332 -5.88 -15.78 2.34
CA VAL A 332 -5.60 -14.34 2.41
C VAL A 332 -6.73 -13.51 1.79
N TYR A 333 -7.46 -14.05 0.83
CA TYR A 333 -8.66 -13.42 0.28
C TYR A 333 -9.78 -13.23 1.31
N GLN A 334 -9.92 -14.13 2.31
CA GLN A 334 -10.83 -13.90 3.43
C GLN A 334 -10.41 -12.67 4.24
N HIS A 335 -9.10 -12.47 4.44
CA HIS A 335 -8.60 -11.24 5.06
C HIS A 335 -8.84 -10.01 4.18
N LEU A 336 -8.63 -10.08 2.87
CA LEU A 336 -8.95 -8.97 1.96
C LEU A 336 -10.45 -8.59 1.99
N LYS A 337 -11.35 -9.59 2.03
CA LYS A 337 -12.78 -9.38 2.26
C LYS A 337 -13.03 -8.72 3.61
N LEU A 338 -12.42 -9.23 4.67
CA LEU A 338 -12.57 -8.69 6.03
C LEU A 338 -12.04 -7.27 6.15
N VAL A 339 -10.86 -6.94 5.63
CA VAL A 339 -10.33 -5.57 5.63
C VAL A 339 -11.26 -4.66 4.86
N ALA A 340 -11.83 -5.12 3.74
CA ALA A 340 -12.80 -4.34 3.02
C ALA A 340 -14.19 -4.26 3.70
N LEU A 341 -14.52 -5.22 4.58
CA LEU A 341 -15.70 -5.22 5.47
C LEU A 341 -15.47 -4.44 6.78
N PHE A 342 -14.24 -4.33 7.27
CA PHE A 342 -13.85 -3.61 8.48
C PHE A 342 -13.46 -2.17 8.18
N SER A 343 -13.02 -1.89 6.94
CA SER A 343 -13.13 -0.55 6.34
C SER A 343 -14.59 -0.06 6.29
N THR A 344 -15.55 -0.98 6.46
CA THR A 344 -16.97 -0.66 6.65
C THR A 344 -17.50 -0.84 8.08
N VAL A 345 -16.76 -1.41 9.06
CA VAL A 345 -17.32 -1.78 10.40
C VAL A 345 -16.42 -1.61 11.66
N ALA A 346 -15.07 -1.57 11.63
CA ALA A 346 -14.28 -1.58 12.87
C ALA A 346 -13.59 -0.25 13.22
N ALA A 347 -14.32 0.56 13.98
CA ALA A 347 -13.78 1.43 15.01
C ALA A 347 -14.46 1.05 16.34
N SER A 348 -13.78 0.32 17.22
CA SER A 348 -14.03 0.29 18.68
C SER A 348 -13.21 -0.80 19.39
N SER A 349 -12.32 -0.39 20.30
CA SER A 349 -12.30 -0.72 21.75
C SER A 349 -10.88 -0.77 22.38
N PHE A 350 -10.84 -0.26 23.62
CA PHE A 350 -9.78 0.18 24.56
C PHE A 350 -9.33 -0.96 25.55
N PRO A 351 -8.38 -0.83 26.53
CA PRO A 351 -8.19 0.30 27.49
C PRO A 351 -6.79 0.60 28.13
N SER A 352 -6.63 1.79 28.79
CA SER A 352 -6.45 1.93 30.26
C SER A 352 -6.09 3.35 30.79
N SER A 353 -6.94 3.81 31.73
CA SER A 353 -6.79 4.66 32.94
C SER A 353 -6.17 6.08 32.98
N THR A 354 -6.95 6.93 33.68
CA THR A 354 -6.68 8.02 34.66
C THR A 354 -6.80 9.52 34.25
N THR A 355 -7.87 10.13 34.80
CA THR A 355 -8.10 11.52 35.27
C THR A 355 -7.89 12.71 34.32
N ALA A 356 -9.01 13.32 33.91
CA ALA A 356 -9.10 14.54 33.10
C ALA A 356 -8.92 15.83 33.93
N SER A 357 -8.21 16.80 33.37
CA SER A 357 -8.23 18.20 33.79
C SER A 357 -8.91 19.02 32.69
N MET A 358 -9.91 19.84 33.04
CA MET A 358 -10.63 20.69 32.09
C MET A 358 -9.73 21.84 31.61
N SER A 359 -9.50 21.91 30.30
CA SER A 359 -8.75 22.95 29.59
C SER A 359 -9.73 23.95 28.98
N ASP A 360 -9.42 25.25 29.01
CA ASP A 360 -10.22 26.30 28.34
C ASP A 360 -10.15 26.25 26.79
N LYS A 361 -9.32 25.37 26.22
CA LYS A 361 -9.13 25.25 24.76
C LYS A 361 -10.09 24.22 24.13
N PRO A 362 -10.60 24.46 22.91
CA PRO A 362 -11.54 23.54 22.27
C PRO A 362 -10.86 22.25 21.77
N SER A 363 -11.65 21.17 21.68
CA SER A 363 -11.32 19.98 20.89
C SER A 363 -11.76 20.17 19.44
N VAL A 364 -10.87 19.89 18.48
CA VAL A 364 -11.08 20.16 17.05
C VAL A 364 -10.96 18.87 16.22
N LEU A 365 -11.81 18.73 15.21
CA LEU A 365 -11.74 17.65 14.22
C LEU A 365 -11.57 18.23 12.80
N ILE A 366 -10.56 17.76 12.07
CA ILE A 366 -10.36 18.04 10.65
C ILE A 366 -10.70 16.79 9.85
N LEU A 367 -11.60 16.93 8.88
CA LEU A 367 -12.03 15.88 7.96
C LEU A 367 -11.47 16.15 6.57
N GLY A 368 -10.69 15.21 6.03
CA GLY A 368 -10.05 15.31 4.73
C GLY A 368 -8.87 16.28 4.71
N GLY A 369 -8.52 16.73 3.50
CA GLY A 369 -7.63 17.85 3.26
C GLY A 369 -6.12 17.64 3.43
N VAL A 370 -5.63 16.43 3.74
CA VAL A 370 -4.19 16.20 4.00
C VAL A 370 -3.32 16.47 2.78
N SER A 371 -3.83 16.24 1.56
CA SER A 371 -3.11 16.60 0.32
C SER A 371 -2.99 18.10 0.08
N HIS A 372 -3.75 18.94 0.80
CA HIS A 372 -3.81 20.38 0.58
C HIS A 372 -3.85 21.18 1.90
N CYS A 373 -5.04 21.57 2.37
CA CYS A 373 -5.24 22.61 3.38
C CYS A 373 -5.09 22.13 4.83
N SER A 374 -5.33 20.85 5.13
CA SER A 374 -5.31 20.36 6.53
C SER A 374 -3.96 20.51 7.19
N ARG A 375 -2.87 20.46 6.40
CA ARG A 375 -1.51 20.58 6.91
C ARG A 375 -1.25 22.00 7.44
N ALA A 376 -1.60 23.02 6.67
CA ALA A 376 -1.45 24.41 7.10
C ALA A 376 -2.35 24.73 8.31
N LEU A 377 -3.57 24.19 8.33
CA LEU A 377 -4.46 24.35 9.47
C LEU A 377 -3.94 23.65 10.73
N ALA A 378 -3.43 22.43 10.61
CA ALA A 378 -2.79 21.73 11.72
C ALA A 378 -1.58 22.51 12.25
N ASN A 379 -0.71 23.03 11.36
CA ASN A 379 0.44 23.85 11.75
C ASN A 379 0.00 25.14 12.47
N LEU A 380 -1.13 25.75 12.08
CA LEU A 380 -1.68 26.93 12.74
C LEU A 380 -2.23 26.62 14.15
N LEU A 381 -2.85 25.46 14.32
CA LEU A 381 -3.53 25.05 15.56
C LEU A 381 -2.57 24.39 16.56
N CYS A 382 -1.59 23.65 16.07
CA CYS A 382 -0.61 22.89 16.85
C CYS A 382 0.81 23.14 16.32
N PRO A 383 1.30 24.39 16.32
CA PRO A 383 2.64 24.71 15.86
C PRO A 383 3.73 23.92 16.63
N PRO A 384 4.74 23.31 15.98
CA PRO A 384 5.73 22.44 16.63
C PRO A 384 6.54 23.07 17.78
N ALA A 385 6.71 24.38 17.77
CA ALA A 385 7.57 25.12 18.71
C ALA A 385 6.80 26.12 19.60
N GLU A 386 5.47 26.12 19.53
CA GLU A 386 4.60 27.04 20.25
C GLU A 386 3.47 26.26 20.94
N GLU A 387 2.78 26.93 21.86
CA GLU A 387 1.66 26.32 22.57
C GLU A 387 0.48 26.04 21.63
N ALA A 388 -0.07 24.82 21.67
CA ALA A 388 -1.24 24.46 20.87
C ALA A 388 -2.44 25.35 21.23
N LYS A 389 -3.19 25.79 20.22
CA LYS A 389 -4.41 26.61 20.35
C LYS A 389 -5.65 25.79 20.72
N VAL A 390 -5.51 24.46 20.71
CA VAL A 390 -6.58 23.48 20.91
C VAL A 390 -6.16 22.52 22.01
N ALA A 391 -7.12 21.96 22.74
CA ALA A 391 -6.84 20.94 23.75
C ALA A 391 -6.54 19.59 23.10
N HIS A 392 -7.26 19.28 22.02
CA HIS A 392 -7.08 18.08 21.21
C HIS A 392 -7.40 18.38 19.75
N LEU A 393 -6.65 17.80 18.83
CA LEU A 393 -6.87 17.89 17.40
C LEU A 393 -6.90 16.49 16.80
N ARG A 394 -8.05 16.07 16.27
CA ARG A 394 -8.12 14.89 15.41
C ARG A 394 -8.05 15.29 13.95
N ILE A 395 -7.22 14.60 13.17
CA ILE A 395 -7.17 14.73 11.71
C ILE A 395 -7.56 13.38 11.12
N ALA A 396 -8.59 13.34 10.26
CA ALA A 396 -9.03 12.12 9.63
C ALA A 396 -9.05 12.24 8.10
N ASP A 397 -8.34 11.37 7.40
CA ASP A 397 -8.21 11.42 5.94
C ASP A 397 -8.06 10.02 5.34
N LYS A 398 -8.33 9.84 4.04
CA LYS A 398 -8.15 8.58 3.32
C LYS A 398 -6.68 8.16 3.21
N TYR A 399 -5.76 9.12 3.24
CA TYR A 399 -4.32 8.85 3.14
C TYR A 399 -3.74 8.38 4.48
N SER A 400 -2.74 7.49 4.45
CA SER A 400 -1.87 7.26 5.60
C SER A 400 -0.74 8.29 5.62
N VAL A 401 -0.28 8.63 6.82
CA VAL A 401 0.93 9.44 7.07
C VAL A 401 2.09 8.58 7.56
N HIS A 402 1.83 7.34 7.98
CA HIS A 402 2.84 6.39 8.51
C HIS A 402 2.55 4.95 8.02
N PRO A 403 3.30 4.44 7.02
CA PRO A 403 4.09 5.21 6.07
C PRO A 403 3.19 6.12 5.19
N PRO A 404 3.70 7.26 4.69
CA PRO A 404 2.89 8.19 3.92
C PRO A 404 2.45 7.59 2.58
N THR A 405 1.14 7.63 2.29
CA THR A 405 0.57 7.23 0.98
C THR A 405 0.26 8.43 0.09
N THR A 406 0.58 9.63 0.55
CA THR A 406 0.50 10.88 -0.20
C THR A 406 1.68 11.77 0.18
N TYR A 407 2.00 12.77 -0.64
CA TYR A 407 3.05 13.71 -0.31
C TYR A 407 2.67 14.54 0.92
N ILE A 408 3.40 14.33 2.01
CA ILE A 408 3.35 15.14 3.21
C ILE A 408 4.70 15.84 3.38
N GLY A 409 4.69 17.17 3.28
CA GLY A 409 5.88 18.00 3.45
C GLY A 409 6.49 17.85 4.84
N PRO A 410 7.79 18.15 5.03
CA PRO A 410 8.54 17.91 6.26
C PRO A 410 7.96 18.65 7.48
N GLU A 411 7.47 19.89 7.31
CA GLU A 411 6.85 20.65 8.39
C GLU A 411 5.63 19.95 9.00
N PHE A 412 4.83 19.29 8.16
CA PHE A 412 3.66 18.56 8.64
C PHE A 412 4.05 17.27 9.38
N ARG A 413 5.17 16.63 9.00
CA ARG A 413 5.70 15.46 9.73
C ARG A 413 6.11 15.81 11.15
N GLN A 414 6.66 17.01 11.35
CA GLN A 414 6.97 17.49 12.70
C GLN A 414 5.69 17.86 13.46
N THR A 415 4.75 18.52 12.78
CA THR A 415 3.49 18.97 13.39
C THR A 415 2.67 17.79 13.92
N ILE A 416 2.57 16.71 13.15
CA ILE A 416 1.77 15.52 13.50
C ILE A 416 2.37 14.71 14.66
N GLU A 417 3.63 14.97 15.05
CA GLU A 417 4.25 14.38 16.23
C GLU A 417 3.81 15.08 17.54
N SER A 418 3.10 16.21 17.45
CA SER A 418 2.54 16.89 18.61
C SER A 418 1.61 15.98 19.40
N PRO A 419 1.74 15.90 20.75
CA PRO A 419 0.88 15.06 21.59
C PRO A 419 -0.59 15.52 21.60
N ALA A 420 -0.86 16.74 21.15
CA ALA A 420 -2.22 17.26 20.99
C ALA A 420 -2.90 16.73 19.72
N ILE A 421 -2.19 16.04 18.81
CA ILE A 421 -2.72 15.58 17.52
C ILE A 421 -2.94 14.07 17.52
N GLU A 422 -4.14 13.66 17.11
CA GLU A 422 -4.50 12.29 16.79
C GLU A 422 -4.80 12.18 15.29
N TYR A 423 -3.96 11.46 14.55
CA TYR A 423 -4.24 11.16 13.15
C TYR A 423 -4.98 9.84 12.98
N LYS A 424 -6.02 9.82 12.14
CA LYS A 424 -6.74 8.60 11.74
C LYS A 424 -6.83 8.48 10.23
N GLN A 425 -6.24 7.41 9.69
CA GLN A 425 -6.59 7.01 8.33
C GLN A 425 -8.02 6.45 8.33
N ALA A 426 -8.91 7.06 7.56
CA ALA A 426 -10.33 6.72 7.57
C ALA A 426 -10.98 6.91 6.18
N ASN A 427 -11.86 5.97 5.82
CA ASN A 427 -12.70 6.11 4.64
C ASN A 427 -13.98 6.89 4.99
N LEU A 428 -14.00 8.18 4.64
CA LEU A 428 -15.12 9.09 4.93
C LEU A 428 -16.38 8.83 4.08
N THR A 429 -16.32 7.89 3.12
CA THR A 429 -17.52 7.46 2.37
C THR A 429 -18.42 6.50 3.18
N VAL A 430 -17.99 6.08 4.37
CA VAL A 430 -18.71 5.14 5.24
C VAL A 430 -19.28 5.89 6.45
N PRO A 431 -20.62 5.98 6.61
CA PRO A 431 -21.24 6.71 7.72
C PRO A 431 -20.83 6.23 9.11
N ALA A 432 -20.70 4.91 9.32
CA ALA A 432 -20.26 4.35 10.59
C ALA A 432 -18.83 4.80 10.96
N THR A 433 -17.93 4.82 9.96
CA THR A 433 -16.57 5.33 10.13
C THR A 433 -16.61 6.81 10.52
N VAL A 434 -17.39 7.64 9.82
CA VAL A 434 -17.55 9.06 10.17
C VAL A 434 -18.08 9.22 11.60
N SER A 435 -19.14 8.51 11.98
CA SER A 435 -19.68 8.56 13.36
C SER A 435 -18.60 8.29 14.42
N SER A 436 -17.75 7.27 14.20
CA SER A 436 -16.68 6.93 15.14
C SER A 436 -15.58 8.01 15.25
N LEU A 437 -15.39 8.81 14.21
CA LEU A 437 -14.43 9.92 14.21
C LEU A 437 -14.89 11.08 15.09
N PHE A 438 -16.18 11.20 15.37
CA PHE A 438 -16.73 12.20 16.28
C PHE A 438 -16.68 11.76 17.75
N ASP A 439 -16.30 10.51 18.04
CA ASP A 439 -16.10 10.03 19.41
C ASP A 439 -14.70 10.43 19.91
N PRO A 440 -14.58 11.36 20.88
CA PRO A 440 -13.29 11.78 21.39
C PRO A 440 -12.61 10.64 22.18
N PRO A 441 -11.27 10.64 22.31
CA PRO A 441 -10.59 9.75 23.23
C PRO A 441 -11.06 9.95 24.68
N GLU A 442 -10.82 8.96 25.54
CA GLU A 442 -11.13 9.09 26.97
C GLU A 442 -10.40 10.30 27.57
N GLY A 443 -11.13 11.14 28.32
CA GLY A 443 -10.59 12.35 28.94
C GLY A 443 -10.49 13.58 28.01
N VAL A 444 -10.90 13.45 26.75
CA VAL A 444 -10.98 14.57 25.79
C VAL A 444 -12.43 15.03 25.66
N ASP A 445 -12.65 16.34 25.73
CA ASP A 445 -13.98 16.93 25.54
C ASP A 445 -14.50 16.69 24.11
N PRO A 446 -15.83 16.60 23.91
CA PRO A 446 -16.42 16.49 22.58
C PRO A 446 -15.92 17.57 21.60
N TYR A 447 -15.76 17.20 20.34
CA TYR A 447 -15.33 18.14 19.29
C TYR A 447 -16.33 19.28 19.14
N SER A 448 -15.92 20.49 19.50
CA SER A 448 -16.76 21.69 19.41
C SER A 448 -16.61 22.40 18.07
N ILE A 449 -15.50 22.17 17.35
CA ILE A 449 -15.22 22.75 16.03
C ILE A 449 -14.84 21.63 15.06
N VAL A 450 -15.47 21.62 13.89
CA VAL A 450 -15.18 20.69 12.80
C VAL A 450 -14.81 21.45 11.54
N PHE A 451 -13.69 21.09 10.94
CA PHE A 451 -13.26 21.57 9.63
C PHE A 451 -13.51 20.49 8.58
N ASP A 452 -14.41 20.79 7.66
CA ASP A 452 -14.72 19.94 6.53
C ASP A 452 -13.94 20.38 5.30
N LEU A 453 -12.83 19.68 5.08
CA LEU A 453 -11.94 19.82 3.94
C LEU A 453 -12.08 18.63 2.99
N THR A 454 -13.27 18.00 2.99
CA THR A 454 -13.58 16.82 2.18
C THR A 454 -14.07 17.18 0.78
N GLY A 455 -13.77 16.29 -0.16
CA GLY A 455 -14.13 16.39 -1.57
C GLY A 455 -12.95 16.06 -2.47
N ASP A 456 -13.23 15.71 -3.73
CA ASP A 456 -12.19 15.42 -4.70
C ASP A 456 -11.94 16.63 -5.62
N LEU A 457 -10.65 16.99 -5.76
CA LEU A 457 -10.19 18.14 -6.55
C LEU A 457 -9.71 17.73 -7.95
N ASN A 458 -9.67 16.43 -8.27
CA ASN A 458 -9.21 15.94 -9.55
C ASN A 458 -10.34 16.06 -10.60
N TYR A 459 -10.10 16.88 -11.61
CA TYR A 459 -11.01 17.21 -12.71
C TYR A 459 -11.19 16.09 -13.75
N GLU A 460 -10.30 15.10 -13.81
CA GLU A 460 -10.37 13.97 -14.75
C GLU A 460 -11.28 12.85 -14.25
N ARG A 461 -11.74 12.92 -13.00
CA ARG A 461 -12.61 11.90 -12.41
C ARG A 461 -14.01 12.02 -13.00
N GLY A 462 -14.63 10.87 -13.26
CA GLY A 462 -16.00 10.80 -13.75
C GLY A 462 -17.00 11.35 -12.72
N GLU A 463 -18.17 11.75 -13.22
CA GLU A 463 -19.24 12.38 -12.42
C GLU A 463 -19.64 11.58 -11.17
N GLU A 464 -19.83 10.26 -11.31
CA GLU A 464 -20.17 9.36 -10.19
C GLU A 464 -19.16 9.42 -9.04
N PHE A 465 -17.90 9.66 -9.36
CA PHE A 465 -16.84 9.78 -8.36
C PHE A 465 -17.04 11.06 -7.52
N HIS A 466 -17.44 12.17 -8.13
CA HIS A 466 -17.74 13.41 -7.41
C HIS A 466 -19.03 13.32 -6.60
N ILE A 467 -20.05 12.62 -7.09
CA ILE A 467 -21.25 12.30 -6.30
C ILE A 467 -20.83 11.58 -5.01
N LYS A 468 -20.06 10.49 -5.16
CA LYS A 468 -19.67 9.65 -4.04
C LYS A 468 -18.69 10.33 -3.07
N ASN A 469 -17.65 10.99 -3.58
CA ASN A 469 -16.52 11.46 -2.77
C ASN A 469 -16.58 12.95 -2.41
N THR A 470 -17.46 13.73 -3.05
CA THR A 470 -17.68 15.14 -2.73
C THR A 470 -19.06 15.34 -2.09
N ALA A 471 -20.14 15.10 -2.82
CA ALA A 471 -21.50 15.39 -2.33
C ALA A 471 -21.93 14.50 -1.17
N ASN A 472 -21.83 13.16 -1.33
CA ASN A 472 -22.25 12.22 -0.30
C ASN A 472 -21.37 12.29 0.96
N VAL A 473 -20.05 12.45 0.81
CA VAL A 473 -19.16 12.60 1.97
C VAL A 473 -19.50 13.88 2.74
N ALA A 474 -19.72 14.99 2.05
CA ALA A 474 -20.13 16.24 2.67
C ALA A 474 -21.43 16.07 3.46
N HIS A 475 -22.43 15.38 2.89
CA HIS A 475 -23.68 15.06 3.57
C HIS A 475 -23.48 14.23 4.84
N ILE A 476 -22.70 13.16 4.76
CA ILE A 476 -22.43 12.25 5.89
C ILE A 476 -21.76 13.01 7.03
N CYS A 477 -20.71 13.78 6.73
CA CYS A 477 -19.96 14.55 7.71
C CYS A 477 -20.81 15.65 8.36
N ALA A 478 -21.57 16.38 7.56
CA ALA A 478 -22.46 17.45 8.02
C ALA A 478 -23.59 16.91 8.90
N THR A 479 -24.22 15.81 8.51
CA THR A 479 -25.31 15.18 9.26
C THR A 479 -24.82 14.68 10.62
N GLU A 480 -23.64 14.06 10.67
CA GLU A 480 -23.05 13.61 11.93
C GLU A 480 -22.68 14.81 12.82
N ALA A 481 -22.11 15.88 12.26
CA ALA A 481 -21.79 17.08 13.02
C ALA A 481 -23.03 17.77 13.62
N ALA A 482 -24.13 17.84 12.86
CA ALA A 482 -25.40 18.34 13.35
C ALA A 482 -25.94 17.49 14.50
N ARG A 483 -25.91 16.15 14.34
CA ARG A 483 -26.31 15.20 15.39
C ARG A 483 -25.50 15.38 16.68
N ARG A 484 -24.22 15.71 16.55
CA ARG A 484 -23.29 15.97 17.68
C ARG A 484 -23.39 17.40 18.22
N LYS A 485 -24.19 18.27 17.61
CA LYS A 485 -24.38 19.68 17.99
C LYS A 485 -23.06 20.45 18.05
N VAL A 486 -22.21 20.25 17.03
CA VAL A 486 -20.94 20.96 16.90
C VAL A 486 -21.19 22.47 16.88
N ALA A 487 -20.41 23.23 17.65
CA ALA A 487 -20.57 24.69 17.78
C ALA A 487 -20.17 25.45 16.52
N ALA A 488 -19.22 24.93 15.73
CA ALA A 488 -18.92 25.45 14.39
C ALA A 488 -18.52 24.33 13.42
N TYR A 489 -19.19 24.26 12.27
CA TYR A 489 -18.84 23.41 11.14
C TYR A 489 -18.38 24.29 9.98
N VAL A 490 -17.07 24.32 9.72
CA VAL A 490 -16.46 25.18 8.71
C VAL A 490 -16.12 24.34 7.48
N ARG A 491 -16.77 24.61 6.33
CA ARG A 491 -16.53 23.89 5.08
C ARG A 491 -15.80 24.76 4.06
N ILE A 492 -14.83 24.18 3.36
CA ILE A 492 -14.15 24.83 2.23
C ILE A 492 -14.91 24.61 0.93
N GLN A 493 -14.87 25.61 0.04
CA GLN A 493 -15.40 25.53 -1.32
C GLN A 493 -14.33 25.98 -2.35
N PRO A 494 -13.85 25.09 -3.23
CA PRO A 494 -12.92 25.46 -4.30
C PRO A 494 -13.52 26.41 -5.35
N PRO A 495 -12.68 27.11 -6.14
CA PRO A 495 -13.12 28.11 -7.12
C PRO A 495 -13.61 27.51 -8.45
N TYR A 496 -14.33 26.38 -8.44
CA TYR A 496 -14.80 25.72 -9.67
C TYR A 496 -16.03 26.41 -10.28
N TYR A 497 -15.85 27.67 -10.65
CA TYR A 497 -16.87 28.56 -11.15
C TYR A 497 -16.36 29.39 -12.32
N GLU A 498 -17.27 29.73 -13.23
CA GLU A 498 -17.03 30.69 -14.30
C GLU A 498 -17.59 32.05 -13.89
N CYS A 499 -16.71 32.95 -13.43
CA CYS A 499 -17.08 34.33 -13.12
C CYS A 499 -17.06 35.20 -14.38
N SER A 500 -17.81 36.28 -14.38
CA SER A 500 -17.69 37.31 -15.42
C SER A 500 -16.33 38.02 -15.30
N GLU A 501 -15.72 38.36 -16.43
CA GLU A 501 -14.45 39.09 -16.49
C GLU A 501 -14.57 40.57 -16.10
N LYS A 502 -15.80 41.06 -15.97
CA LYS A 502 -16.08 42.46 -15.63
C LYS A 502 -16.25 42.60 -14.12
N GLY A 503 -15.33 43.32 -13.48
CA GLY A 503 -15.41 43.67 -12.07
C GLY A 503 -15.08 42.51 -11.13
N THR A 504 -15.35 42.74 -9.84
CA THR A 504 -15.26 41.74 -8.78
C THR A 504 -16.67 41.26 -8.41
N HIS A 505 -16.79 40.01 -7.95
CA HIS A 505 -18.06 39.34 -7.67
C HIS A 505 -18.14 39.03 -6.18
N ASP A 506 -19.18 39.52 -5.51
CA ASP A 506 -19.41 39.22 -4.11
C ASP A 506 -20.12 37.87 -3.94
N GLU A 507 -20.55 37.54 -2.73
CA GLU A 507 -21.20 36.26 -2.47
C GLU A 507 -22.64 36.19 -3.00
N SER A 508 -23.27 37.31 -3.34
CA SER A 508 -24.63 37.35 -3.88
C SER A 508 -24.70 37.09 -5.39
N ASP A 509 -23.57 37.18 -6.09
CA ASP A 509 -23.46 36.78 -7.48
C ASP A 509 -23.69 35.27 -7.66
N ASP A 510 -24.27 34.90 -8.81
CA ASP A 510 -24.58 33.53 -9.20
C ASP A 510 -23.63 33.03 -10.31
N PRO A 511 -22.37 32.71 -9.99
CA PRO A 511 -21.44 32.22 -11.00
C PRO A 511 -21.75 30.77 -11.34
N LYS A 512 -21.70 30.45 -12.64
CA LYS A 512 -22.00 29.11 -13.14
C LYS A 512 -20.93 28.11 -12.69
N PRO A 513 -21.28 26.95 -12.11
CA PRO A 513 -20.30 25.91 -11.80
C PRO A 513 -19.63 25.32 -13.05
N LEU A 514 -18.34 25.00 -12.94
CA LEU A 514 -17.55 24.44 -14.05
C LEU A 514 -17.71 22.92 -14.15
N ASN A 515 -18.23 22.43 -15.28
CA ASN A 515 -18.32 21.01 -15.61
C ASN A 515 -18.96 20.15 -14.49
N ALA A 516 -18.75 18.84 -14.51
CA ALA A 516 -19.29 17.95 -13.47
C ALA A 516 -18.68 18.23 -12.08
N VAL A 517 -17.36 18.45 -12.00
CA VAL A 517 -16.65 18.69 -10.73
C VAL A 517 -17.21 19.93 -10.00
N GLY A 518 -17.33 21.06 -10.69
CA GLY A 518 -17.88 22.29 -10.12
C GLY A 518 -19.35 22.14 -9.76
N THR A 519 -20.13 21.46 -10.61
CA THR A 519 -21.55 21.20 -10.34
C THR A 519 -21.74 20.41 -9.04
N TRP A 520 -20.99 19.34 -8.82
CA TRP A 520 -21.11 18.51 -7.60
C TRP A 520 -20.48 19.15 -6.36
N TRP A 521 -19.45 19.99 -6.51
CA TRP A 521 -18.97 20.84 -5.42
C TRP A 521 -20.01 21.89 -5.03
N HIS A 522 -20.70 22.50 -6.00
CA HIS A 522 -21.78 23.46 -5.74
C HIS A 522 -23.00 22.75 -5.12
N GLU A 523 -23.38 21.56 -5.61
CA GLU A 523 -24.48 20.79 -5.04
C GLU A 523 -24.16 20.33 -3.60
N ALA A 524 -22.91 20.01 -3.30
CA ALA A 524 -22.49 19.73 -1.92
C ALA A 524 -22.77 20.91 -0.97
N LEU A 525 -22.69 22.17 -1.44
CA LEU A 525 -23.08 23.33 -0.62
C LEU A 525 -24.59 23.36 -0.35
N ARG A 526 -25.41 23.03 -1.35
CA ARG A 526 -26.86 22.95 -1.19
C ARG A 526 -27.22 21.85 -0.20
N ILE A 527 -26.62 20.67 -0.35
CA ILE A 527 -26.81 19.51 0.54
C ILE A 527 -26.45 19.85 1.98
N VAL A 528 -25.24 20.38 2.22
CA VAL A 528 -24.77 20.70 3.57
C VAL A 528 -25.53 21.88 4.16
N GLY A 529 -25.91 22.86 3.33
CA GLY A 529 -26.73 24.00 3.72
C GLY A 529 -28.16 23.63 4.14
N ASP A 530 -28.67 22.48 3.70
CA ASP A 530 -30.01 22.01 4.03
C ASP A 530 -30.06 21.16 5.33
N VAL A 531 -28.90 20.77 5.86
CA VAL A 531 -28.80 20.01 7.11
C VAL A 531 -29.28 20.87 8.28
N GLN A 532 -30.35 20.43 8.92
CA GLN A 532 -30.94 21.10 10.08
C GLN A 532 -29.99 21.09 11.29
N ASP A 533 -30.05 22.13 12.12
CA ASP A 533 -29.25 22.27 13.35
C ASP A 533 -27.73 22.24 13.16
N LEU A 534 -27.24 22.46 11.93
CA LEU A 534 -25.81 22.57 11.66
C LEU A 534 -25.35 24.02 11.73
N ASN A 535 -24.41 24.32 12.63
CA ASN A 535 -23.74 25.63 12.70
C ASN A 535 -22.70 25.78 11.56
N LEU A 536 -23.20 25.75 10.33
CA LEU A 536 -22.39 25.76 9.11
C LEU A 536 -21.96 27.17 8.71
N VAL A 537 -20.67 27.32 8.39
CA VAL A 537 -20.09 28.45 7.65
C VAL A 537 -19.23 27.93 6.50
N VAL A 538 -19.35 28.54 5.32
CA VAL A 538 -18.61 28.16 4.12
C VAL A 538 -17.57 29.22 3.77
N VAL A 539 -16.37 28.77 3.43
CA VAL A 539 -15.29 29.61 2.91
C VAL A 539 -15.00 29.23 1.46
N ARG A 540 -15.43 30.07 0.51
CA ARG A 540 -15.19 29.90 -0.93
C ARG A 540 -13.87 30.54 -1.32
N ILE A 541 -12.90 29.71 -1.69
CA ILE A 541 -11.51 30.13 -1.86
C ILE A 541 -11.18 30.45 -3.32
N GLY A 542 -10.17 31.30 -3.55
CA GLY A 542 -9.51 31.48 -4.86
C GLY A 542 -8.59 30.33 -5.24
N PHE A 543 -7.76 30.54 -6.27
CA PHE A 543 -6.73 29.57 -6.63
C PHE A 543 -5.66 29.45 -5.54
N LEU A 544 -5.62 28.28 -4.91
CA LEU A 544 -4.68 27.95 -3.85
C LEU A 544 -3.23 27.97 -4.34
N TYR A 545 -2.37 28.62 -3.58
CA TYR A 545 -0.91 28.51 -3.67
C TYR A 545 -0.29 28.53 -2.28
N GLY A 546 0.97 28.11 -2.16
CA GLY A 546 1.70 28.12 -0.89
C GLY A 546 2.64 26.92 -0.73
N PRO A 547 3.39 26.86 0.38
CA PRO A 547 4.31 25.77 0.66
C PRO A 547 3.66 24.39 0.59
N TYR A 548 4.36 23.45 -0.02
CA TYR A 548 4.01 22.03 -0.09
C TYR A 548 2.69 21.69 -0.79
N GLN A 549 2.05 22.65 -1.47
CA GLN A 549 0.80 22.45 -2.22
C GLN A 549 1.06 21.78 -3.59
N ALA A 550 1.61 20.57 -3.57
CA ALA A 550 2.12 19.90 -4.76
C ALA A 550 1.08 19.61 -5.86
N GLN A 551 -0.19 19.48 -5.48
CA GLN A 551 -1.30 19.20 -6.40
C GLN A 551 -2.08 20.47 -6.80
N ALA A 552 -1.69 21.65 -6.32
CA ALA A 552 -2.41 22.88 -6.63
C ALA A 552 -2.08 23.37 -8.05
N TYR A 553 -3.10 23.88 -8.74
CA TYR A 553 -2.96 24.44 -10.09
C TYR A 553 -1.83 25.48 -10.19
N MET A 554 -1.73 26.40 -9.22
CA MET A 554 -0.68 27.42 -9.20
C MET A 554 0.72 26.84 -9.06
N THR A 555 0.87 25.67 -8.43
CA THR A 555 2.14 24.95 -8.34
C THR A 555 2.55 24.41 -9.70
N SER A 556 1.63 23.82 -10.47
CA SER A 556 1.92 23.34 -11.82
C SER A 556 2.37 24.49 -12.74
N VAL A 557 1.69 25.64 -12.68
CA VAL A 557 2.09 26.84 -13.46
C VAL A 557 3.48 27.33 -13.04
N LEU A 558 3.78 27.33 -11.74
CA LEU A 558 5.11 27.70 -11.22
C LEU A 558 6.21 26.74 -11.70
N THR A 559 5.94 25.43 -11.68
CA THR A 559 6.88 24.41 -12.17
C THR A 559 7.11 24.56 -13.67
N VAL A 560 6.07 24.77 -14.47
CA VAL A 560 6.20 25.04 -15.91
C VAL A 560 6.97 26.33 -16.19
N ALA A 561 6.73 27.41 -15.44
CA ALA A 561 7.51 28.64 -15.57
C ALA A 561 9.01 28.40 -15.33
N SER A 562 9.37 27.53 -14.39
CA SER A 562 10.76 27.13 -14.14
C SER A 562 11.38 26.37 -15.30
N VAL A 563 10.60 25.49 -15.96
CA VAL A 563 11.04 24.78 -17.17
C VAL A 563 11.35 25.76 -18.29
N TYR A 564 10.49 26.76 -18.53
CA TYR A 564 10.76 27.78 -19.54
C TYR A 564 11.95 28.68 -19.19
N GLY A 565 12.18 28.94 -17.89
CA GLY A 565 13.39 29.59 -17.37
C GLY A 565 14.67 28.79 -17.66
N TYR A 566 14.62 27.47 -17.50
CA TYR A 566 15.72 26.57 -17.83
C TYR A 566 15.97 26.49 -19.34
N LEU A 567 14.90 26.35 -20.15
CA LEU A 567 14.98 26.30 -21.61
C LEU A 567 15.38 27.64 -22.26
N LYS A 568 15.44 28.73 -21.49
CA LYS A 568 15.67 30.11 -21.98
C LYS A 568 14.67 30.51 -23.07
N LYS A 569 13.41 30.09 -22.94
CA LYS A 569 12.31 30.39 -23.86
C LYS A 569 11.18 31.10 -23.13
N PRO A 570 10.45 32.03 -23.79
CA PRO A 570 9.25 32.61 -23.19
C PRO A 570 8.16 31.55 -22.99
N MET A 571 7.46 31.61 -21.86
CA MET A 571 6.26 30.80 -21.60
C MET A 571 5.07 31.49 -22.27
N LYS A 572 4.38 30.80 -23.19
CA LYS A 572 3.31 31.40 -23.98
C LYS A 572 1.94 30.92 -23.56
N SER A 573 1.01 31.85 -23.33
CA SER A 573 -0.39 31.56 -23.07
C SER A 573 -1.18 31.37 -24.36
N LEU A 574 -2.13 30.43 -24.33
CA LEU A 574 -3.15 30.24 -25.36
C LEU A 574 -4.19 31.38 -25.35
N TRP A 575 -4.36 32.03 -24.20
CA TRP A 575 -5.38 33.04 -23.95
C TRP A 575 -4.78 34.43 -24.02
N SER A 576 -5.48 35.34 -24.68
CA SER A 576 -5.07 36.73 -24.90
C SER A 576 -4.68 37.47 -23.60
N PRO A 577 -3.91 38.56 -23.67
CA PRO A 577 -3.51 39.41 -22.53
C PRO A 577 -4.67 40.18 -21.85
N GLY A 578 -5.92 39.77 -22.03
CA GLY A 578 -7.07 40.38 -21.38
C GLY A 578 -6.96 40.35 -19.85
N LYS A 579 -7.84 41.09 -19.16
CA LYS A 579 -7.80 41.21 -17.69
C LYS A 579 -8.02 39.88 -16.95
N HIS A 580 -8.54 38.84 -17.61
CA HIS A 580 -8.80 37.47 -17.12
C HIS A 580 -8.49 37.29 -15.61
N PRO A 581 -9.42 37.71 -14.73
CA PRO A 581 -9.23 37.60 -13.30
C PRO A 581 -8.96 36.14 -12.89
N MET A 582 -7.95 35.96 -12.06
CA MET A 582 -7.54 34.67 -11.52
C MET A 582 -7.16 34.87 -10.06
N HIS A 583 -8.10 35.35 -9.26
CA HIS A 583 -7.83 35.64 -7.86
C HIS A 583 -7.31 34.39 -7.14
N THR A 584 -6.20 34.57 -6.43
CA THR A 584 -5.47 33.50 -5.74
C THR A 584 -5.70 33.58 -4.24
N VAL A 585 -5.21 32.60 -3.49
CA VAL A 585 -5.16 32.67 -2.03
C VAL A 585 -4.01 31.83 -1.50
N HIS A 586 -3.28 32.37 -0.53
CA HIS A 586 -2.21 31.65 0.13
C HIS A 586 -2.76 30.62 1.14
N VAL A 587 -2.13 29.45 1.25
CA VAL A 587 -2.58 28.38 2.16
C VAL A 587 -2.64 28.81 3.63
N ASP A 588 -1.75 29.69 4.08
CA ASP A 588 -1.77 30.22 5.45
C ASP A 588 -2.97 31.12 5.72
N ASP A 589 -3.47 31.79 4.67
CA ASP A 589 -4.68 32.59 4.75
C ASP A 589 -5.93 31.73 4.75
N ILE A 590 -5.92 30.60 4.05
CA ILE A 590 -6.97 29.59 4.19
C ILE A 590 -7.02 29.08 5.63
N ALA A 591 -5.89 28.64 6.19
CA ALA A 591 -5.83 28.17 7.57
C ALA A 591 -6.33 29.25 8.57
N GLY A 592 -5.87 30.49 8.39
CA GLY A 592 -6.25 31.61 9.25
C GLY A 592 -7.73 31.97 9.16
N ALA A 593 -8.28 32.06 7.95
CA ALA A 593 -9.67 32.40 7.72
C ALA A 593 -10.61 31.29 8.18
N LEU A 594 -10.27 30.01 7.96
CA LEU A 594 -11.05 28.89 8.48
C LEU A 594 -11.16 28.98 10.00
N TRP A 595 -10.03 29.20 10.69
CA TRP A 595 -10.03 29.38 12.14
C TRP A 595 -10.84 30.60 12.59
N ALA A 596 -10.69 31.75 11.94
CA ALA A 596 -11.45 32.96 12.25
C ALA A 596 -12.97 32.77 12.05
N CYS A 597 -13.38 32.09 10.97
CA CYS A 597 -14.78 31.74 10.72
C CYS A 597 -15.33 30.79 11.78
N ALA A 598 -14.53 29.83 12.28
CA ALA A 598 -14.93 28.99 13.40
C ALA A 598 -15.18 29.83 14.67
N GLN A 599 -14.24 30.73 14.99
CA GLN A 599 -14.35 31.61 16.16
C GLN A 599 -15.54 32.58 16.05
N TRP A 600 -15.88 33.03 14.85
CA TRP A 600 -17.07 33.84 14.59
C TRP A 600 -18.36 33.02 14.75
N MET A 601 -18.40 31.78 14.27
CA MET A 601 -19.59 30.91 14.32
C MET A 601 -19.92 30.43 15.74
N VAL A 602 -18.92 30.01 16.53
CA VAL A 602 -19.11 29.41 17.87
C VAL A 602 -20.04 30.23 18.80
N PRO A 603 -19.83 31.55 19.00
CA PRO A 603 -20.71 32.36 19.85
C PRO A 603 -21.99 32.84 19.17
N LEU A 604 -22.07 32.74 17.84
CA LEU A 604 -23.13 33.34 17.04
C LEU A 604 -24.29 32.37 16.79
N GLY A 605 -23.97 31.13 16.41
CA GLY A 605 -24.91 30.10 16.00
C GLY A 605 -25.52 30.33 14.61
N ARG A 606 -26.18 29.29 14.08
CA ARG A 606 -26.66 29.24 12.70
C ARG A 606 -27.61 30.39 12.29
N GLU A 607 -28.64 30.66 13.10
CA GLU A 607 -29.70 31.63 12.75
C GLU A 607 -29.13 33.06 12.54
N LYS A 608 -28.31 33.53 13.48
CA LYS A 608 -27.67 34.85 13.35
C LYS A 608 -26.63 34.88 12.24
N ALA A 609 -25.87 33.79 12.06
CA ALA A 609 -24.92 33.67 10.96
C ALA A 609 -25.61 33.78 9.58
N GLU A 610 -26.80 33.20 9.42
CA GLU A 610 -27.60 33.37 8.20
C GLU A 610 -28.12 34.80 8.04
N SER A 611 -28.51 35.47 9.13
CA SER A 611 -28.93 36.87 9.05
C SER A 611 -27.80 37.82 8.66
N GLU A 612 -26.57 37.58 9.12
CA GLU A 612 -25.42 38.46 8.86
C GLU A 612 -24.73 38.15 7.52
N ALA A 613 -24.63 36.87 7.17
CA ALA A 613 -23.82 36.41 6.05
C ALA A 613 -24.51 35.39 5.14
N GLY A 614 -25.80 35.14 5.31
CA GLY A 614 -26.56 34.18 4.51
C GLY A 614 -26.62 34.56 3.03
N VAL A 615 -26.41 33.56 2.18
CA VAL A 615 -26.44 33.64 0.73
C VAL A 615 -27.32 32.52 0.20
N ALA A 616 -28.23 32.84 -0.72
CA ALA A 616 -29.02 31.82 -1.38
C ALA A 616 -28.13 31.04 -2.37
N ILE A 617 -28.13 29.71 -2.27
CA ILE A 617 -27.36 28.85 -3.18
C ILE A 617 -28.32 28.30 -4.25
N PRO A 618 -28.27 28.83 -5.48
CA PRO A 618 -29.17 28.44 -6.56
C PRO A 618 -28.91 27.03 -7.05
N PHE A 619 -29.81 26.47 -7.85
CA PHE A 619 -29.64 25.14 -8.42
C PHE A 619 -29.06 25.21 -9.83
N HIS A 620 -28.02 24.43 -10.11
CA HIS A 620 -27.31 24.39 -11.40
C HIS A 620 -27.13 22.98 -11.99
N ASN A 621 -27.74 21.96 -11.37
CA ASN A 621 -27.60 20.58 -11.83
C ASN A 621 -28.80 20.14 -12.68
N ASP A 622 -28.78 18.91 -13.15
CA ASP A 622 -29.94 18.24 -13.75
C ASP A 622 -30.81 17.62 -12.63
N PRO A 623 -32.10 17.97 -12.50
CA PRO A 623 -32.99 17.39 -11.51
C PRO A 623 -33.02 15.85 -11.52
N ALA A 624 -32.88 15.23 -12.69
CA ALA A 624 -32.88 13.77 -12.83
C ALA A 624 -31.68 13.12 -12.13
N LYS A 625 -30.57 13.84 -11.98
CA LYS A 625 -29.34 13.34 -11.35
C LYS A 625 -29.38 13.38 -9.82
N LEU A 626 -30.38 14.02 -9.22
CA LEU A 626 -30.51 14.11 -7.76
C LEU A 626 -31.28 12.95 -7.15
N ALA A 627 -31.98 12.14 -7.95
CA ALA A 627 -32.94 11.13 -7.46
C ALA A 627 -32.34 10.16 -6.43
N ASP A 628 -31.07 9.79 -6.59
CA ASP A 628 -30.36 8.83 -5.74
C ASP A 628 -29.27 9.47 -4.86
N VAL A 629 -29.22 10.81 -4.77
CA VAL A 629 -28.23 11.52 -3.96
C VAL A 629 -28.80 11.83 -2.58
N ALA A 630 -28.22 11.20 -1.55
CA ALA A 630 -28.66 11.34 -0.18
C ALA A 630 -28.54 12.80 0.30
N GLY A 631 -29.63 13.33 0.87
CA GLY A 631 -29.68 14.69 1.40
C GLY A 631 -29.75 15.80 0.37
N ALA A 632 -29.90 15.48 -0.93
CA ALA A 632 -30.08 16.49 -1.97
C ALA A 632 -31.40 17.26 -1.78
N PRO A 633 -31.35 18.59 -1.61
CA PRO A 633 -32.56 19.40 -1.53
C PRO A 633 -33.22 19.47 -2.91
N ALA A 634 -34.55 19.55 -2.93
CA ALA A 634 -35.30 19.73 -4.18
C ALA A 634 -34.76 20.93 -4.99
N PRO A 635 -34.76 20.88 -6.33
CA PRO A 635 -34.27 21.98 -7.19
C PRO A 635 -34.82 23.36 -6.81
N GLU A 636 -36.10 23.43 -6.47
CA GLU A 636 -36.83 24.64 -6.10
C GLU A 636 -36.65 25.07 -4.63
N LYS A 637 -36.03 24.22 -3.79
CA LYS A 637 -35.82 24.53 -2.38
C LYS A 637 -34.77 25.64 -2.26
N LYS A 638 -35.17 26.72 -1.59
CA LYS A 638 -34.26 27.82 -1.24
C LYS A 638 -33.35 27.38 -0.11
N VAL A 639 -32.08 27.13 -0.43
CA VAL A 639 -31.03 26.87 0.57
C VAL A 639 -30.26 28.14 0.82
N VAL A 640 -30.12 28.53 2.09
CA VAL A 640 -29.34 29.71 2.50
C VAL A 640 -28.12 29.24 3.27
N VAL A 641 -26.95 29.82 3.01
CA VAL A 641 -25.69 29.43 3.66
C VAL A 641 -24.88 30.67 4.04
N PRO A 642 -24.38 30.79 5.28
CA PRO A 642 -23.35 31.76 5.64
C PRO A 642 -22.08 31.48 4.84
N LEU A 643 -21.81 32.31 3.84
CA LEU A 643 -20.71 32.12 2.90
C LEU A 643 -19.83 33.37 2.85
N PHE A 644 -18.53 33.14 2.85
CA PHE A 644 -17.49 34.15 2.68
C PHE A 644 -16.53 33.75 1.56
N ASN A 645 -16.23 34.68 0.66
CA ASN A 645 -15.15 34.53 -0.28
C ASN A 645 -13.80 34.81 0.40
N LEU A 646 -12.79 34.01 0.07
CA LEU A 646 -11.40 34.21 0.50
C LEU A 646 -10.48 34.18 -0.72
N VAL A 647 -9.99 35.36 -1.06
CA VAL A 647 -9.04 35.62 -2.14
C VAL A 647 -8.01 36.65 -1.68
N ASP A 648 -6.96 36.84 -2.48
CA ASP A 648 -6.07 38.00 -2.45
C ASP A 648 -6.85 39.33 -2.56
N ASP A 649 -6.17 40.47 -2.55
CA ASP A 649 -6.83 41.80 -2.65
C ASP A 649 -7.35 42.12 -4.06
N ASN A 650 -7.98 41.13 -4.70
CA ASN A 650 -8.69 41.17 -5.98
C ASN A 650 -7.82 41.66 -7.14
N GLU A 651 -6.55 41.28 -7.13
CA GLU A 651 -5.54 41.88 -8.01
C GLU A 651 -4.90 40.89 -8.97
N THR A 652 -5.03 39.59 -8.73
CA THR A 652 -4.37 38.59 -9.56
C THR A 652 -5.14 38.34 -10.84
N THR A 653 -4.43 38.45 -11.96
CA THR A 653 -4.91 38.19 -13.32
C THR A 653 -4.01 37.15 -13.98
N LEU A 654 -4.46 36.53 -15.08
CA LEU A 654 -3.63 35.63 -15.89
C LEU A 654 -2.25 36.23 -16.20
N VAL A 655 -2.23 37.49 -16.65
CA VAL A 655 -0.99 38.19 -17.03
C VAL A 655 -0.12 38.43 -15.81
N LYS A 656 -0.69 38.91 -14.70
CA LYS A 656 0.07 39.19 -13.49
C LYS A 656 0.67 37.89 -12.92
N ALA A 657 -0.12 36.84 -12.80
CA ALA A 657 0.33 35.54 -12.30
C ALA A 657 1.45 34.94 -13.18
N GLY A 658 1.23 34.86 -14.49
CA GLY A 658 2.21 34.33 -15.43
C GLY A 658 3.51 35.13 -15.44
N SER A 659 3.43 36.46 -15.49
CA SER A 659 4.61 37.32 -15.47
C SER A 659 5.41 37.19 -14.16
N THR A 660 4.75 37.24 -12.99
CA THR A 660 5.43 37.11 -11.70
C THR A 660 6.17 35.77 -11.56
N MET A 661 5.56 34.66 -12.03
CA MET A 661 6.20 33.34 -12.03
C MET A 661 7.35 33.25 -13.04
N CYS A 662 7.18 33.77 -14.25
CA CYS A 662 8.24 33.76 -15.27
C CYS A 662 9.46 34.59 -14.87
N GLU A 663 9.23 35.77 -14.30
CA GLU A 663 10.30 36.66 -13.85
C GLU A 663 11.16 36.01 -12.75
N LEU A 664 10.55 35.24 -11.83
CA LEU A 664 11.26 34.50 -10.80
C LEU A 664 12.33 33.55 -11.39
N PHE A 665 12.08 33.00 -12.57
CA PHE A 665 12.97 32.06 -13.25
C PHE A 665 13.72 32.68 -14.44
N GLY A 666 13.75 34.02 -14.54
CA GLY A 666 14.49 34.73 -15.57
C GLY A 666 13.95 34.54 -16.99
N THR A 667 12.66 34.23 -17.14
CA THR A 667 11.98 34.16 -18.45
C THR A 667 10.83 35.19 -18.53
N LYS A 668 10.11 35.20 -19.65
CA LYS A 668 8.99 36.12 -19.91
C LYS A 668 7.71 35.36 -20.19
N PHE A 669 6.59 35.92 -19.74
CA PHE A 669 5.26 35.49 -20.11
C PHE A 669 4.81 36.22 -21.38
N ASP A 670 4.39 35.47 -22.39
CA ASP A 670 4.06 35.98 -23.72
C ASP A 670 2.81 35.25 -24.27
N PHE A 671 2.41 35.56 -25.50
CA PHE A 671 1.18 35.07 -26.11
C PHE A 671 1.44 34.44 -27.48
N TYR A 672 0.67 33.41 -27.81
CA TYR A 672 0.58 32.96 -29.20
C TYR A 672 -0.19 33.98 -30.04
N ASN A 673 0.09 34.02 -31.35
CA ASN A 673 -0.74 34.80 -32.27
C ASN A 673 -2.14 34.17 -32.36
N PHE A 674 -3.12 34.97 -32.80
CA PHE A 674 -4.53 34.56 -32.84
C PHE A 674 -4.77 33.25 -33.60
N VAL A 675 -4.11 33.05 -34.74
CA VAL A 675 -4.29 31.85 -35.58
C VAL A 675 -3.79 30.61 -34.87
N THR A 676 -2.59 30.67 -34.27
CA THR A 676 -2.02 29.57 -33.48
C THR A 676 -2.88 29.27 -32.26
N SER A 677 -3.31 30.31 -31.52
CA SER A 677 -4.23 30.14 -30.37
C SER A 677 -5.57 29.52 -30.76
N ALA A 678 -6.14 29.88 -31.93
CA ALA A 678 -7.39 29.30 -32.41
C ALA A 678 -7.24 27.83 -32.76
N MET A 679 -6.17 27.46 -33.48
CA MET A 679 -5.86 26.07 -33.83
C MET A 679 -5.66 25.20 -32.60
N PHE A 680 -4.86 25.67 -31.64
CA PHE A 680 -4.58 24.92 -30.40
C PHE A 680 -5.83 24.71 -29.54
N ARG A 681 -6.75 25.68 -29.51
CA ARG A 681 -8.02 25.52 -28.78
C ARG A 681 -8.97 24.51 -29.42
N PHE A 682 -8.96 24.37 -30.76
CA PHE A 682 -9.82 23.40 -31.45
C PHE A 682 -9.33 21.96 -31.27
N ARG A 683 -8.04 21.76 -31.04
CA ARG A 683 -7.39 20.45 -30.85
C ARG A 683 -6.72 20.34 -29.48
N LEU A 684 -7.33 20.91 -28.44
CA LEU A 684 -6.68 21.05 -27.14
C LEU A 684 -6.28 19.68 -26.54
N GLU A 685 -7.10 18.65 -26.78
CA GLU A 685 -6.83 17.26 -26.39
C GLU A 685 -5.62 16.65 -27.11
N ASP A 686 -5.35 17.03 -28.37
CA ASP A 686 -4.17 16.55 -29.08
C ASP A 686 -2.92 17.35 -28.70
N VAL A 687 -3.08 18.67 -28.52
CA VAL A 687 -1.97 19.61 -28.27
C VAL A 687 -1.43 19.49 -26.85
N VAL A 688 -2.25 19.07 -25.88
CA VAL A 688 -1.79 18.88 -24.49
C VAL A 688 -0.70 17.81 -24.39
N GLU A 689 -0.73 16.77 -25.22
CA GLU A 689 0.33 15.74 -25.25
C GLU A 689 1.66 16.32 -25.75
N GLU A 690 1.63 17.08 -26.85
CA GLU A 690 2.82 17.76 -27.40
C GLU A 690 3.40 18.79 -26.41
N ILE A 691 2.54 19.53 -25.70
CA ILE A 691 2.94 20.47 -24.65
C ILE A 691 3.65 19.72 -23.51
N ASN A 692 3.07 18.61 -23.05
CA ASN A 692 3.63 17.81 -21.96
C ASN A 692 4.92 17.09 -22.35
N GLU A 693 5.12 16.72 -23.63
CA GLU A 693 6.40 16.20 -24.12
C GLU A 693 7.53 17.21 -23.84
N VAL A 694 7.29 18.51 -24.05
CA VAL A 694 8.26 19.56 -23.73
C VAL A 694 8.38 19.76 -22.22
N HIS A 695 7.26 19.91 -21.51
CA HIS A 695 7.27 20.27 -20.10
C HIS A 695 7.88 19.17 -19.23
N VAL A 696 7.39 17.92 -19.38
CA VAL A 696 7.81 16.79 -18.55
C VAL A 696 9.23 16.35 -18.89
N SER A 697 9.62 16.34 -20.18
CA SER A 697 10.99 15.95 -20.56
C SER A 697 12.02 16.95 -20.04
N ALA A 698 11.77 18.25 -20.18
CA ALA A 698 12.68 19.27 -19.68
C ALA A 698 12.73 19.28 -18.14
N TRP A 699 11.60 19.07 -17.46
CA TRP A 699 11.58 18.90 -16.01
C TRP A 699 12.39 17.68 -15.55
N ALA A 700 12.21 16.53 -16.19
CA ALA A 700 12.99 15.33 -15.91
C ALA A 700 14.49 15.55 -16.13
N GLU A 701 14.87 16.27 -17.20
CA GLU A 701 16.25 16.67 -17.45
C GLU A 701 16.80 17.56 -16.33
N MET A 702 16.04 18.56 -15.88
CA MET A 702 16.41 19.43 -14.75
C MET A 702 16.64 18.62 -13.46
N LEU A 703 15.75 17.68 -13.15
CA LEU A 703 15.88 16.80 -11.98
C LEU A 703 17.14 15.92 -12.05
N MET A 704 17.44 15.37 -13.23
CA MET A 704 18.62 14.51 -13.44
C MET A 704 19.94 15.29 -13.47
N LYS A 705 19.94 16.55 -13.94
CA LYS A 705 21.09 17.44 -13.93
C LYS A 705 21.39 18.06 -12.56
N ASN A 706 20.44 18.02 -11.63
CA ASN A 706 20.67 18.44 -10.26
C ASN A 706 21.81 17.64 -9.63
N SER A 707 22.57 18.26 -8.72
CA SER A 707 23.66 17.57 -8.00
C SER A 707 23.36 17.59 -6.49
N PRO A 708 23.04 16.43 -5.88
CA PRO A 708 22.85 15.10 -6.50
C PRO A 708 21.55 15.01 -7.33
N PRO A 709 21.41 14.05 -8.27
CA PRO A 709 20.17 13.89 -9.04
C PRO A 709 18.95 13.68 -8.16
N ILE A 710 17.83 14.33 -8.49
CA ILE A 710 16.57 14.19 -7.78
C ILE A 710 15.78 13.04 -8.40
N THR A 711 15.69 11.91 -7.70
CA THR A 711 15.05 10.69 -8.20
C THR A 711 13.54 10.63 -7.91
N SER A 712 13.03 11.54 -7.09
CA SER A 712 11.61 11.67 -6.79
C SER A 712 11.28 13.13 -6.45
N SER A 713 10.30 13.70 -7.14
CA SER A 713 9.77 15.04 -6.87
C SER A 713 8.25 14.97 -6.69
N PRO A 714 7.67 15.65 -5.69
CA PRO A 714 6.24 15.66 -5.47
C PRO A 714 5.50 16.60 -6.44
N VAL A 715 6.22 17.52 -7.08
CA VAL A 715 5.67 18.45 -8.07
C VAL A 715 5.96 17.96 -9.49
N THR A 716 5.09 18.34 -10.42
CA THR A 716 5.18 17.92 -11.82
C THR A 716 5.03 19.12 -12.73
N ALA A 717 5.70 19.06 -13.88
CA ALA A 717 5.48 19.99 -14.98
C ALA A 717 4.33 19.53 -15.91
N TYR A 718 3.67 18.43 -15.58
CA TYR A 718 2.50 17.95 -16.32
C TYR A 718 1.31 18.90 -16.16
N MET A 719 0.67 19.23 -17.28
CA MET A 719 -0.54 20.04 -17.36
C MET A 719 -1.62 19.23 -18.06
N ASP A 720 -2.78 19.08 -17.43
CA ASP A 720 -3.92 18.44 -18.04
C ASP A 720 -4.72 19.44 -18.92
N VAL A 721 -5.78 18.95 -19.58
CA VAL A 721 -6.65 19.79 -20.43
C VAL A 721 -7.28 20.94 -19.64
N TRP A 722 -7.77 20.68 -18.43
CA TRP A 722 -8.37 21.71 -17.58
C TRP A 722 -7.35 22.79 -17.23
N SER A 723 -6.11 22.44 -16.90
CA SER A 723 -5.06 23.43 -16.58
C SER A 723 -4.69 24.34 -17.75
N LEU A 724 -4.99 23.94 -19.00
CA LEU A 724 -4.79 24.78 -20.19
C LEU A 724 -6.05 25.55 -20.61
N GLN A 725 -7.21 25.24 -20.03
CA GLN A 725 -8.45 25.97 -20.27
C GLN A 725 -8.40 27.37 -19.65
N LYS A 726 -9.34 28.21 -20.11
CA LYS A 726 -9.51 29.55 -19.56
C LYS A 726 -10.31 29.45 -18.27
N HIS A 727 -9.73 29.92 -17.18
CA HIS A 727 -10.42 30.06 -15.90
C HIS A 727 -10.63 31.53 -15.58
N THR A 728 -11.80 31.87 -15.02
CA THR A 728 -12.09 33.22 -14.55
C THR A 728 -12.66 33.17 -13.14
N VAL A 729 -11.82 33.55 -12.18
CA VAL A 729 -12.14 33.59 -10.75
C VAL A 729 -11.94 35.02 -10.28
N ALA A 730 -13.02 35.69 -9.95
CA ALA A 730 -13.07 37.14 -9.75
C ALA A 730 -13.77 37.53 -8.44
N PHE A 731 -13.72 36.67 -7.41
CA PHE A 731 -14.42 36.89 -6.14
C PHE A 731 -13.93 38.13 -5.37
N SER A 732 -14.75 38.67 -4.49
CA SER A 732 -14.41 39.76 -3.57
C SER A 732 -14.38 39.26 -2.12
N ASN A 733 -13.30 39.54 -1.38
CA ASN A 733 -13.14 39.16 0.03
C ASN A 733 -13.66 40.20 1.05
N GLU A 734 -14.30 41.29 0.59
CA GLU A 734 -14.69 42.42 1.45
C GLU A 734 -15.66 42.03 2.56
N LYS A 735 -16.56 41.07 2.30
CA LYS A 735 -17.52 40.59 3.30
C LYS A 735 -16.82 39.86 4.45
N LEU A 736 -15.81 39.05 4.16
CA LEU A 736 -15.00 38.35 5.18
C LEU A 736 -14.28 39.35 6.08
N LYS A 737 -13.62 40.36 5.48
CA LYS A 737 -12.92 41.42 6.21
C LYS A 737 -13.87 42.23 7.10
N ARG A 738 -15.06 42.57 6.58
CA ARG A 738 -16.03 43.40 7.30
C ARG A 738 -16.73 42.66 8.44
N ILE A 739 -17.16 41.42 8.21
CA ILE A 739 -18.02 40.68 9.16
C ILE A 739 -17.18 39.86 10.14
N VAL A 740 -16.22 39.08 9.63
CA VAL A 740 -15.36 38.21 10.46
C VAL A 740 -14.14 38.98 11.00
N GLY A 741 -13.74 40.07 10.33
CA GLY A 741 -12.57 40.85 10.74
C GLY A 741 -11.22 40.24 10.32
N TYR A 742 -11.24 39.21 9.46
CA TYR A 742 -10.02 38.53 9.05
C TYR A 742 -9.11 39.44 8.20
N GLN A 743 -7.83 39.50 8.55
CA GLN A 743 -6.81 40.24 7.81
C GLN A 743 -5.86 39.25 7.12
N LEU A 744 -5.65 39.43 5.82
CA LEU A 744 -4.77 38.57 5.04
C LEU A 744 -3.31 38.72 5.50
N LYS A 745 -2.65 37.59 5.72
CA LYS A 745 -1.21 37.51 6.01
C LYS A 745 -0.37 37.61 4.73
N ARG A 746 -0.94 37.19 3.59
CA ARG A 746 -0.33 37.18 2.26
C ARG A 746 -1.33 37.77 1.25
N PRO A 747 -1.58 39.09 1.29
CA PRO A 747 -2.57 39.74 0.43
C PRO A 747 -2.19 39.76 -1.06
N HIS A 748 -0.93 39.46 -1.40
CA HIS A 748 -0.38 39.58 -2.74
C HIS A 748 0.51 38.37 -3.08
N MET A 749 0.35 37.85 -4.31
CA MET A 749 1.26 36.85 -4.86
C MET A 749 2.50 37.54 -5.46
N THR A 750 3.55 37.70 -4.65
CA THR A 750 4.81 38.34 -5.05
C THR A 750 5.90 37.33 -5.38
N GLN A 751 6.96 37.76 -6.08
CA GLN A 751 8.12 36.90 -6.34
C GLN A 751 8.78 36.41 -5.06
N ASP A 752 8.78 37.20 -3.98
CA ASP A 752 9.40 36.81 -2.71
C ASP A 752 8.63 35.66 -2.06
N VAL A 753 7.29 35.71 -2.08
CA VAL A 753 6.45 34.60 -1.58
C VAL A 753 6.64 33.35 -2.45
N LEU A 754 6.68 33.49 -3.77
CA LEU A 754 6.93 32.35 -4.66
C LEU A 754 8.33 31.76 -4.47
N ARG A 755 9.34 32.60 -4.21
CA ARG A 755 10.71 32.17 -3.91
C ARG A 755 10.75 31.39 -2.60
N GLU A 756 10.06 31.85 -1.55
CA GLU A 756 9.93 31.13 -0.28
C GLU A 756 9.40 29.70 -0.50
N ILE A 757 8.36 29.56 -1.34
CA ILE A 757 7.77 28.25 -1.68
C ILE A 757 8.78 27.34 -2.39
N VAL A 758 9.46 27.86 -3.42
CA VAL A 758 10.48 27.11 -4.18
C VAL A 758 11.65 26.71 -3.28
N ASP A 759 12.12 27.63 -2.42
CA ASP A 759 13.24 27.39 -1.52
C ASP A 759 12.92 26.29 -0.50
N LYS A 760 11.66 26.16 -0.05
CA LYS A 760 11.24 25.03 0.79
C LYS A 760 11.32 23.68 0.06
N TRP A 761 10.99 23.60 -1.24
CA TRP A 761 11.17 22.37 -2.01
C TRP A 761 12.64 22.08 -2.34
N LYS A 762 13.46 23.13 -2.55
CA LYS A 762 14.91 22.99 -2.69
C LYS A 762 15.54 22.46 -1.41
N ALA A 763 15.10 22.95 -0.24
CA ALA A 763 15.62 22.54 1.06
C ALA A 763 15.36 21.05 1.36
N GLU A 764 14.25 20.47 0.89
CA GLU A 764 13.99 19.04 1.02
C GLU A 764 14.58 18.19 -0.12
N GLY A 765 15.28 18.81 -1.07
CA GLY A 765 15.89 18.12 -2.21
C GLY A 765 14.89 17.64 -3.28
N SER A 766 13.72 18.27 -3.38
CA SER A 766 12.68 17.86 -4.33
C SER A 766 12.47 18.85 -5.48
N TRP A 767 13.19 19.97 -5.49
CA TRP A 767 13.25 20.95 -6.57
C TRP A 767 14.68 21.12 -7.12
N PRO A 768 14.88 21.15 -8.45
CA PRO A 768 16.21 21.23 -9.05
C PRO A 768 16.87 22.62 -8.88
N ASN A 769 18.15 22.61 -8.51
CA ASN A 769 19.03 23.77 -8.43
C ASN A 769 19.91 23.87 -9.68
N VAL A 770 19.26 23.98 -10.84
CA VAL A 770 19.93 24.12 -12.13
C VAL A 770 19.65 25.51 -12.71
N ALA A 771 20.69 26.14 -13.29
CA ALA A 771 20.64 27.52 -13.80
C ALA A 771 20.24 27.61 -15.27
#